data_AF-C4RRI3-F1
#
_entry.id   AF-C4RRI3-F1
#
_cell.length_a   1.000
_cell.length_b   1.000
_cell.length_c   1.000
_cell.angle_alpha   90.00
_cell.angle_beta   90.00
_cell.angle_gamma   90.00
#
_symmetry.space_group_name_H-M   'P 1'
#
loop_
_entity.id
_entity.type
_entity.pdbx_description
1 polymer ?
#
loop_
_entity_poly.entity_id
_entity_poly.type
_entity_poly.pdbx_seq_one_letter_code
_entity_poly.pdbx_strand_id
1 'polypeptide(L)'
;MRRVGEIAAVPHTVPNRSTERRPPPTSTRGFRHTRASSPDALLSSPMDEPEVGIYEHLITHQVATHLHHLDPGHVQHHPLDPADSHHPLTRHLAALISRALQAVPNGDDKLLRQVDLTNRIAEAIATLSPASTDHHDHIADARNLLHAIAAPPTPPAQPTFPQRPTTPLSTGALLVNGRHQPRIGHEVTHEMASATHVDLLCAFIKWHGLRIVEPAVRELIGRGGTLRVITTTYLGATDQRALDRLAELGADVKVSYETRTTRLHAKAWLFRRGNGMTTAYVGSSNLSKAALVDGVEWNVRISNVEQPHVIDTFTATFEDYWNDPAFEAYQPARDGERLRHALRGERSEDGIAEIANLDVRPYPYQAEILADLDTERQVHGRHRNLVVMATGTGKTVVAALDYRRLHRAGTVDSLLFVAHQEQILRQSLSTFRQAIGDGSFGELLVGGREPTGWRHVFASIQSLHRREIDPGAYDMVIVDEFHHAEAPTYARLLGRLRPRVLLGLTATPDRADGGDVRRWFDGRTAVELHLWEALERQLLAPFQYFGVHDDVDLSHLRWKRGQGYDPGELGGVYTGNDARARIVLSSVRDKVDVHRMRALGFCVSIGHAEFMADWFTRHGVPSAAVTSRADRSAQHGLLRDFRAGKLRVLFTVDLFNEGVDLPMVDTILMLRPTESATIFLQQLGRGLRLDDDKPCLTVLDFIGGQHANFRFDLRWRALTGVSRRAVRDAVEQDFPSLPSGCHVQLDRVAKEVVLANLRSALPTSKKGLVAELRQLGDVSLAEFLRETGLEIEDVYRSASVGGWTGLRRLAGLDTSSPGPDDRELGRAIGRMLHLDDVDRLDLLARVAVGERPEPGRLWDMLHFDLWGPQVPLAAREERLARLWAEPARRAELRQVAEVLRERIHRVTAPVGALRVHARYSRNEACAAFGMPNPGSLREGVKWLESEQADLFFVTLVKSEQHYSPTTMYADRAITERLFQWESQSTTSAASATGQRYVNHASLGSTVHLFVRETRVPDRDLGAPAYLYAGPMTYRRHTGDRPMRIVWELAHPLPADLYAAARAIAA
;
A
#
# COMPACT_ATOMS: atom_id res chain seq x y z
N MET A 1 -64.32 -27.26 14.20
CA MET A 1 -65.53 -26.94 14.99
C MET A 1 -65.08 -26.75 16.44
N ARG A 2 -65.37 -25.57 17.02
CA ARG A 2 -65.30 -25.06 18.43
C ARG A 2 -64.92 -26.06 19.56
N ARG A 3 -64.37 -25.70 20.74
CA ARG A 3 -63.79 -24.51 21.43
C ARG A 3 -63.39 -25.02 22.85
N VAL A 4 -62.30 -24.46 23.42
CA VAL A 4 -62.13 -23.88 24.79
C VAL A 4 -62.47 -24.70 26.06
N GLY A 5 -61.59 -24.63 27.08
CA GLY A 5 -61.91 -24.97 28.49
C GLY A 5 -60.76 -24.91 29.53
N GLU A 6 -60.30 -23.69 29.82
CA GLU A 6 -59.78 -23.06 31.07
C GLU A 6 -59.55 -23.74 32.47
N ILE A 7 -58.45 -23.26 33.12
CA ILE A 7 -58.27 -22.73 34.53
C ILE A 7 -57.76 -23.61 35.73
N ALA A 8 -56.48 -23.36 36.07
CA ALA A 8 -55.81 -22.88 37.32
C ALA A 8 -55.98 -23.49 38.76
N ALA A 9 -54.84 -23.76 39.44
CA ALA A 9 -54.21 -22.95 40.54
C ALA A 9 -53.60 -23.72 41.77
N VAL A 10 -52.26 -23.63 41.93
CA VAL A 10 -51.29 -23.37 43.08
C VAL A 10 -51.79 -23.48 44.56
N PRO A 11 -50.98 -23.72 45.65
CA PRO A 11 -49.55 -23.33 45.85
C PRO A 11 -48.55 -24.10 46.80
N HIS A 12 -47.23 -23.83 46.58
CA HIS A 12 -46.03 -23.58 47.47
C HIS A 12 -45.73 -24.44 48.75
N THR A 13 -44.50 -24.79 49.25
CA THR A 13 -43.05 -24.39 49.11
C THR A 13 -42.15 -25.34 49.98
N VAL A 14 -41.02 -25.97 49.53
CA VAL A 14 -39.54 -25.66 49.75
C VAL A 14 -38.90 -26.24 51.07
N PRO A 15 -37.57 -26.56 51.29
CA PRO A 15 -36.37 -26.88 50.43
C PRO A 15 -35.34 -28.00 50.90
N ASN A 16 -34.40 -28.33 49.98
CA ASN A 16 -32.90 -28.40 50.07
C ASN A 16 -32.00 -29.66 50.22
N ARG A 17 -30.96 -29.64 49.35
CA ARG A 17 -29.51 -30.05 49.41
C ARG A 17 -28.96 -31.42 48.93
N SER A 18 -28.41 -31.37 47.69
CA SER A 18 -27.02 -31.66 47.19
C SER A 18 -26.33 -33.04 47.30
N THR A 19 -25.90 -33.62 46.16
CA THR A 19 -24.49 -33.73 45.69
C THR A 19 -24.36 -34.43 44.31
N GLU A 20 -23.21 -34.26 43.64
CA GLU A 20 -22.92 -34.19 42.19
C GLU A 20 -23.06 -35.46 41.31
N ARG A 21 -23.32 -35.24 39.99
CA ARG A 21 -23.08 -36.18 38.87
C ARG A 21 -22.61 -35.45 37.59
N ARG A 22 -21.75 -36.15 36.84
CA ARG A 22 -21.13 -35.86 35.52
C ARG A 22 -22.12 -35.39 34.41
N PRO A 23 -21.69 -34.59 33.41
CA PRO A 23 -22.52 -34.24 32.25
C PRO A 23 -22.19 -35.04 30.97
N PRO A 24 -23.18 -35.22 30.08
CA PRO A 24 -22.97 -35.14 28.64
C PRO A 24 -24.05 -34.28 27.95
N PRO A 25 -24.11 -34.23 26.60
CA PRO A 25 -23.42 -33.30 25.69
C PRO A 25 -24.29 -32.08 25.33
N THR A 26 -23.68 -30.88 25.16
CA THR A 26 -24.41 -29.67 24.73
C THR A 26 -24.18 -29.34 23.27
N SER A 27 -25.30 -29.19 22.56
CA SER A 27 -25.47 -28.57 21.25
C SER A 27 -24.73 -27.23 21.14
N THR A 28 -24.00 -27.04 20.05
CA THR A 28 -23.42 -25.77 19.60
C THR A 28 -24.51 -24.73 19.31
N ARG A 29 -24.88 -23.94 20.33
CA ARG A 29 -25.51 -22.63 20.13
C ARG A 29 -24.42 -21.64 19.69
N GLY A 30 -24.50 -21.19 18.44
CA GLY A 30 -23.67 -20.11 17.93
C GLY A 30 -23.84 -18.85 18.77
N PHE A 31 -22.73 -18.29 19.22
CA PHE A 31 -22.66 -16.96 19.83
C PHE A 31 -23.17 -15.93 18.81
N ARG A 32 -24.32 -15.31 19.07
CA ARG A 32 -24.73 -14.07 18.40
C ARG A 32 -23.75 -12.99 18.86
N HIS A 33 -22.86 -12.57 17.97
CA HIS A 33 -22.04 -11.38 18.17
C HIS A 33 -22.94 -10.18 18.49
N THR A 34 -22.74 -9.60 19.67
CA THR A 34 -23.32 -8.34 20.12
C THR A 34 -22.95 -7.22 19.14
N ARG A 35 -23.96 -6.47 18.70
CA ARG A 35 -23.84 -5.30 17.83
C ARG A 35 -23.05 -4.22 18.58
N ALA A 36 -21.83 -3.93 18.13
CA ALA A 36 -21.12 -2.71 18.51
C ALA A 36 -21.34 -1.66 17.41
N SER A 37 -22.12 -0.62 17.72
CA SER A 37 -22.41 0.53 16.86
C SER A 37 -21.59 1.76 17.28
N SER A 38 -21.18 2.59 16.32
CA SER A 38 -20.47 3.86 16.57
C SER A 38 -21.31 4.83 17.42
N PRO A 39 -20.69 5.69 18.27
CA PRO A 39 -21.39 6.60 19.18
C PRO A 39 -22.34 7.60 18.50
N ASP A 40 -21.98 8.09 17.30
CA ASP A 40 -22.80 9.08 16.57
C ASP A 40 -24.04 8.47 15.89
N ALA A 41 -24.07 7.16 15.68
CA ALA A 41 -25.18 6.49 15.00
C ALA A 41 -26.39 6.26 15.91
N LEU A 42 -26.23 6.38 17.22
CA LEU A 42 -27.29 6.09 18.20
C LEU A 42 -28.17 7.30 18.52
N LEU A 43 -27.80 8.52 18.10
CA LEU A 43 -28.42 9.74 18.65
C LEU A 43 -29.63 10.28 17.86
N SER A 44 -30.07 9.64 16.78
CA SER A 44 -31.26 10.12 16.05
C SER A 44 -31.95 9.16 15.07
N SER A 45 -31.76 7.85 15.16
CA SER A 45 -32.56 6.93 14.34
C SER A 45 -34.04 7.00 14.74
N PRO A 46 -34.98 7.18 13.79
CA PRO A 46 -36.30 6.56 13.88
C PRO A 46 -36.08 5.07 14.09
N MET A 47 -36.27 4.61 15.31
CA MET A 47 -36.39 3.19 15.58
C MET A 47 -37.72 2.76 14.97
N ASP A 48 -37.72 2.03 13.85
CA ASP A 48 -38.95 1.49 13.25
C ASP A 48 -39.63 0.43 14.14
N GLU A 49 -38.98 0.01 15.23
CA GLU A 49 -39.58 -0.50 16.48
C GLU A 49 -38.48 -0.42 17.56
N PRO A 50 -38.77 -0.04 18.82
CA PRO A 50 -37.75 -0.05 19.87
C PRO A 50 -37.24 -1.49 20.09
N GLU A 51 -35.96 -1.75 19.79
CA GLU A 51 -35.33 -3.04 20.09
C GLU A 51 -35.15 -3.20 21.61
N VAL A 52 -35.09 -4.43 22.10
CA VAL A 52 -34.79 -4.67 23.52
C VAL A 52 -33.33 -4.31 23.80
N GLY A 53 -33.08 -3.33 24.65
CA GLY A 53 -31.72 -2.84 24.94
C GLY A 53 -31.66 -1.72 25.98
N ILE A 54 -30.45 -1.25 26.26
CA ILE A 54 -30.18 -0.10 27.15
C ILE A 54 -30.14 1.17 26.28
N TYR A 55 -30.83 2.22 26.72
CA TYR A 55 -30.94 3.49 26.03
C TYR A 55 -30.48 4.65 26.92
N GLU A 56 -29.76 5.61 26.35
CA GLU A 56 -29.30 6.84 27.03
C GLU A 56 -29.68 8.11 26.22
N HIS A 57 -30.87 8.10 25.61
CA HIS A 57 -31.36 9.21 24.77
C HIS A 57 -32.49 9.96 25.47
N LEU A 58 -32.68 11.22 25.09
CA LEU A 58 -33.87 11.97 25.49
C LEU A 58 -35.12 11.35 24.87
N ILE A 59 -36.21 11.32 25.64
CA ILE A 59 -37.53 10.94 25.13
C ILE A 59 -38.06 12.08 24.27
N THR A 60 -37.80 12.01 22.97
CA THR A 60 -38.35 12.95 21.98
C THR A 60 -39.82 12.66 21.71
N HIS A 61 -40.54 13.57 21.03
CA HIS A 61 -41.92 13.31 20.60
C HIS A 61 -42.05 12.01 19.79
N GLN A 62 -41.07 11.70 18.94
CA GLN A 62 -41.06 10.47 18.18
C GLN A 62 -40.90 9.23 19.07
N VAL A 63 -39.95 9.27 20.01
CA VAL A 63 -39.74 8.17 20.96
C VAL A 63 -40.98 7.98 21.84
N ALA A 64 -41.58 9.07 22.32
CA ALA A 64 -42.82 9.02 23.10
C ALA A 64 -43.95 8.30 22.34
N THR A 65 -44.15 8.61 21.04
CA THR A 65 -45.13 7.91 20.20
C THR A 65 -44.87 6.41 20.13
N HIS A 66 -43.62 5.97 19.99
CA HIS A 66 -43.29 4.54 19.98
C HIS A 66 -43.46 3.89 21.37
N LEU A 67 -43.09 4.58 22.44
CA LEU A 67 -43.28 4.08 23.81
C LEU A 67 -44.77 3.89 24.15
N HIS A 68 -45.68 4.68 23.57
CA HIS A 68 -47.13 4.50 23.73
C HIS A 68 -47.66 3.17 23.17
N HIS A 69 -46.93 2.54 22.25
CA HIS A 69 -47.30 1.24 21.68
C HIS A 69 -46.69 0.06 22.44
N LEU A 70 -45.88 0.32 23.47
CA LEU A 70 -45.26 -0.70 24.31
C LEU A 70 -45.98 -0.82 25.66
N ASP A 71 -45.91 -2.00 26.27
CA ASP A 71 -46.36 -2.19 27.65
C ASP A 71 -45.50 -1.32 28.59
N PRO A 72 -46.09 -0.44 29.42
CA PRO A 72 -45.36 0.37 30.39
C PRO A 72 -44.47 -0.45 31.33
N GLY A 73 -44.83 -1.70 31.64
CA GLY A 73 -44.01 -2.60 32.45
C GLY A 73 -42.70 -3.06 31.78
N HIS A 74 -42.57 -2.84 30.46
CA HIS A 74 -41.35 -3.14 29.70
C HIS A 74 -40.46 -1.91 29.47
N VAL A 75 -40.85 -0.73 29.97
CA VAL A 75 -40.12 0.53 29.78
C VAL A 75 -39.56 0.99 31.11
N GLN A 76 -38.24 1.19 31.17
CA GLN A 76 -37.57 1.81 32.30
C GLN A 76 -37.01 3.17 31.87
N HIS A 77 -37.32 4.21 32.64
CA HIS A 77 -36.77 5.55 32.44
C HIS A 77 -36.44 6.19 33.80
N HIS A 78 -35.44 7.07 33.82
CA HIS A 78 -35.03 7.84 35.01
C HIS A 78 -35.16 9.34 34.72
N PRO A 79 -35.50 10.18 35.72
CA PRO A 79 -35.49 11.63 35.55
C PRO A 79 -34.07 12.13 35.23
N LEU A 80 -33.96 13.21 34.47
CA LEU A 80 -32.68 13.88 34.22
C LEU A 80 -32.15 14.48 35.52
N ASP A 81 -30.88 14.25 35.83
CA ASP A 81 -30.19 14.91 36.94
C ASP A 81 -30.03 16.41 36.63
N PRO A 82 -30.56 17.33 37.45
CA PRO A 82 -30.39 18.77 37.23
C PRO A 82 -28.92 19.21 37.07
N ALA A 83 -27.98 18.59 37.79
CA ALA A 83 -26.56 18.95 37.72
C ALA A 83 -25.94 18.62 36.35
N ASP A 84 -26.31 17.48 35.77
CA ASP A 84 -25.72 16.96 34.52
C ASP A 84 -26.64 17.11 33.29
N SER A 85 -27.85 17.64 33.47
CA SER A 85 -28.89 17.74 32.43
C SER A 85 -28.45 18.48 31.16
N HIS A 86 -27.51 19.42 31.30
CA HIS A 86 -26.96 20.22 30.21
C HIS A 86 -26.19 19.37 29.17
N HIS A 87 -25.59 18.24 29.54
CA HIS A 87 -24.87 17.35 28.63
C HIS A 87 -25.78 16.65 27.59
N PRO A 88 -26.83 15.89 27.98
CA PRO A 88 -27.71 15.22 27.02
C PRO A 88 -28.51 16.23 26.19
N LEU A 89 -28.88 17.39 26.74
CA LEU A 89 -29.56 18.47 26.01
C LEU A 89 -28.65 19.10 24.94
N THR A 90 -27.41 19.44 25.29
CA THR A 90 -26.42 19.96 24.33
C THR A 90 -26.16 18.97 23.20
N ARG A 91 -26.01 17.68 23.53
CA ARG A 91 -25.80 16.62 22.53
C ARG A 91 -26.97 16.50 21.53
N HIS A 92 -28.21 16.64 22.01
CA HIS A 92 -29.39 16.63 21.15
C HIS A 92 -29.43 17.86 20.22
N LEU A 93 -29.14 19.05 20.75
CA LEU A 93 -29.11 20.29 19.97
C LEU A 93 -27.97 20.27 18.92
N ALA A 94 -26.78 19.81 19.28
CA ALA A 94 -25.65 19.67 18.36
C ALA A 94 -25.98 18.77 17.16
N ALA A 95 -26.68 17.65 17.40
CA ALA A 95 -27.14 16.77 16.33
C ALA A 95 -28.15 17.45 15.39
N LEU A 96 -29.04 18.30 15.92
CA LEU A 96 -29.99 19.09 15.11
C LEU A 96 -29.26 20.14 14.25
N ILE A 97 -28.34 20.89 14.85
CA ILE A 97 -27.56 21.94 14.16
C ILE A 97 -26.71 21.31 13.05
N SER A 98 -26.04 20.20 13.32
CA SER A 98 -25.26 19.46 12.33
C SER A 98 -26.10 19.05 11.11
N ARG A 99 -27.29 18.47 11.34
CA ARG A 99 -28.23 18.14 10.24
C ARG A 99 -28.68 19.38 9.47
N ALA A 100 -28.97 20.48 10.15
CA ALA A 100 -29.39 21.72 9.50
C ALA A 100 -28.27 22.30 8.60
N LEU A 101 -27.03 22.31 9.09
CA LEU A 101 -25.87 22.76 8.32
C LEU A 101 -25.59 21.85 7.12
N GLN A 102 -25.76 20.52 7.26
CA GLN A 102 -25.61 19.57 6.15
C GLN A 102 -26.70 19.69 5.09
N ALA A 103 -27.92 20.04 5.51
CA ALA A 103 -29.08 20.19 4.63
C ALA A 103 -29.05 21.48 3.77
N VAL A 104 -28.12 22.41 4.03
CA VAL A 104 -27.94 23.60 3.19
C VAL A 104 -27.66 23.17 1.74
N PRO A 105 -28.44 23.64 0.76
CA PRO A 105 -28.30 23.25 -0.64
C PRO A 105 -26.88 23.47 -1.19
N ASN A 106 -26.44 22.60 -2.09
CA ASN A 106 -25.16 22.75 -2.76
C ASN A 106 -25.22 23.90 -3.78
N GLY A 107 -24.28 24.84 -3.68
CA GLY A 107 -24.11 26.01 -4.55
C GLY A 107 -22.83 26.76 -4.20
N ASP A 108 -22.40 27.71 -5.04
CA ASP A 108 -21.15 28.47 -4.85
C ASP A 108 -21.16 29.31 -3.55
N ASP A 109 -22.34 29.59 -3.00
CA ASP A 109 -22.56 30.35 -1.77
C ASP A 109 -22.91 29.49 -0.54
N LYS A 110 -22.84 28.15 -0.65
CA LYS A 110 -23.20 27.22 0.44
C LYS A 110 -22.52 27.58 1.77
N LEU A 111 -21.21 27.86 1.72
CA LEU A 111 -20.40 28.18 2.89
C LEU A 111 -20.87 29.47 3.57
N LEU A 112 -21.19 30.51 2.79
CA LEU A 112 -21.71 31.77 3.32
C LEU A 112 -23.05 31.57 4.02
N ARG A 113 -23.93 30.74 3.44
CA ARG A 113 -25.24 30.40 4.05
C ARG A 113 -25.08 29.59 5.34
N GLN A 114 -24.09 28.70 5.40
CA GLN A 114 -23.78 27.95 6.62
C GLN A 114 -23.27 28.88 7.74
N VAL A 115 -22.42 29.85 7.40
CA VAL A 115 -21.93 30.85 8.36
C VAL A 115 -23.06 31.77 8.84
N ASP A 116 -23.91 32.26 7.93
CA ASP A 116 -25.09 33.05 8.28
C ASP A 116 -26.04 32.28 9.22
N LEU A 117 -26.30 31.00 8.91
CA LEU A 117 -27.10 30.15 9.80
C LEU A 117 -26.46 29.99 11.18
N THR A 118 -25.13 29.83 11.25
CA THR A 118 -24.39 29.68 12.50
C THR A 118 -24.44 30.96 13.34
N ASN A 119 -24.18 32.12 12.73
CA ASN A 119 -24.23 33.41 13.43
C ASN A 119 -25.66 33.73 13.92
N ARG A 120 -26.70 33.38 13.17
CA ARG A 120 -28.10 33.53 13.65
C ARG A 120 -28.42 32.63 14.84
N ILE A 121 -27.86 31.43 14.90
CA ILE A 121 -28.00 30.56 16.07
C ILE A 121 -27.27 31.19 17.27
N ALA A 122 -26.07 31.74 17.07
CA ALA A 122 -25.34 32.45 18.11
C ALA A 122 -26.12 33.68 18.63
N GLU A 123 -26.71 34.48 17.75
CA GLU A 123 -27.57 35.62 18.13
C GLU A 123 -28.81 35.18 18.93
N ALA A 124 -29.42 34.05 18.55
CA ALA A 124 -30.54 33.49 19.29
C ALA A 124 -30.13 33.06 20.71
N ILE A 125 -28.93 32.46 20.85
CA ILE A 125 -28.37 32.11 22.17
C ILE A 125 -28.08 33.38 22.99
N ALA A 126 -27.43 34.39 22.40
CA ALA A 126 -27.14 35.66 23.06
C ALA A 126 -28.41 36.38 23.55
N THR A 127 -29.50 36.27 22.79
CA THR A 127 -30.80 36.84 23.16
C THR A 127 -31.42 36.12 24.37
N LEU A 128 -31.27 34.79 24.45
CA LEU A 128 -31.83 33.97 25.53
C LEU A 128 -30.94 33.95 26.79
N SER A 129 -29.63 34.10 26.62
CA SER A 129 -28.62 34.07 27.68
C SER A 129 -27.51 35.09 27.38
N PRO A 130 -27.71 36.37 27.70
CA PRO A 130 -26.75 37.45 27.39
C PRO A 130 -25.39 37.30 28.09
N ALA A 131 -25.30 36.47 29.14
CA ALA A 131 -24.06 36.24 29.89
C ALA A 131 -23.18 35.13 29.31
N SER A 132 -23.66 34.37 28.30
CA SER A 132 -22.95 33.19 27.78
C SER A 132 -22.24 33.39 26.45
N THR A 133 -22.66 34.36 25.63
CA THR A 133 -22.11 34.61 24.29
C THR A 133 -22.21 36.09 23.95
N ASP A 134 -21.21 36.64 23.25
CA ASP A 134 -21.24 38.02 22.77
C ASP A 134 -20.86 38.15 21.28
N HIS A 135 -20.81 39.39 20.77
CA HIS A 135 -20.48 39.66 19.37
C HIS A 135 -19.08 39.22 18.93
N HIS A 136 -18.15 38.97 19.85
CA HIS A 136 -16.82 38.44 19.56
C HIS A 136 -16.84 36.95 19.19
N ASP A 137 -17.91 36.23 19.52
CA ASP A 137 -18.09 34.81 19.16
C ASP A 137 -18.60 34.64 17.71
N HIS A 138 -18.97 35.73 17.03
CA HIS A 138 -19.44 35.70 15.66
C HIS A 138 -18.31 35.37 14.68
N ILE A 139 -18.60 34.52 13.69
CA ILE A 139 -17.64 34.17 12.64
C ILE A 139 -17.45 35.39 11.74
N ALA A 140 -16.24 35.98 11.78
CA ALA A 140 -15.87 37.16 10.99
C ALA A 140 -15.35 36.84 9.58
N ASP A 141 -14.70 35.69 9.39
CA ASP A 141 -14.20 35.22 8.10
C ASP A 141 -14.82 33.87 7.76
N ALA A 142 -15.68 33.86 6.74
CA ALA A 142 -16.39 32.66 6.30
C ALA A 142 -15.52 31.70 5.48
N ARG A 143 -14.35 32.13 5.00
CA ARG A 143 -13.56 31.40 3.99
C ARG A 143 -12.27 30.80 4.55
N ASN A 144 -11.70 31.40 5.59
CA ASN A 144 -10.38 31.02 6.08
C ASN A 144 -10.45 30.43 7.50
N LEU A 145 -9.72 29.33 7.69
CA LEU A 145 -9.45 28.77 9.02
C LEU A 145 -8.04 29.21 9.45
N LEU A 146 -7.90 29.75 10.67
CA LEU A 146 -6.59 30.11 11.20
C LEU A 146 -5.75 28.85 11.45
N HIS A 147 -4.65 28.68 10.71
CA HIS A 147 -3.83 27.47 10.75
C HIS A 147 -2.57 27.58 11.61
N ALA A 148 -1.86 28.71 11.54
CA ALA A 148 -0.61 28.92 12.26
C ALA A 148 -0.29 30.42 12.35
N ILE A 149 0.45 30.79 13.40
CA ILE A 149 1.07 32.10 13.56
C ILE A 149 2.57 31.86 13.71
N ALA A 150 3.38 32.48 12.87
CA ALA A 150 4.84 32.38 12.95
C ALA A 150 5.43 33.56 13.75
N ALA A 151 6.58 33.33 14.37
CA ALA A 151 7.36 34.41 14.97
C ALA A 151 7.88 35.37 13.88
N PRO A 152 8.08 36.67 14.19
CA PRO A 152 8.65 37.61 13.24
C PRO A 152 10.08 37.16 12.85
N PRO A 153 10.41 37.02 11.56
CA PRO A 153 11.76 36.64 11.17
C PRO A 153 12.74 37.80 11.39
N THR A 154 14.01 37.47 11.65
CA THR A 154 15.09 38.47 11.56
C THR A 154 15.40 38.70 10.07
N PRO A 155 15.30 39.94 9.55
CA PRO A 155 15.58 40.21 8.13
C PRO A 155 17.00 39.74 7.74
N PRO A 156 17.19 39.09 6.58
CA PRO A 156 16.28 38.96 5.43
C PRO A 156 15.44 37.66 5.41
N ALA A 157 15.37 36.90 6.49
CA ALA A 157 14.67 35.62 6.51
C ALA A 157 13.15 35.77 6.33
N GLN A 158 12.51 34.76 5.72
CA GLN A 158 11.05 34.67 5.67
C GLN A 158 10.50 33.98 6.92
N PRO A 159 9.23 34.25 7.31
CA PRO A 159 8.60 33.57 8.44
C PRO A 159 8.53 32.07 8.17
N THR A 160 8.99 31.26 9.12
CA THR A 160 8.90 29.79 9.04
C THR A 160 7.73 29.31 9.89
N PHE A 161 6.84 28.54 9.30
CA PHE A 161 5.67 27.97 9.98
C PHE A 161 5.96 26.52 10.38
N PRO A 162 5.53 26.08 11.57
CA PRO A 162 5.71 24.69 11.98
C PRO A 162 4.87 23.76 11.10
N GLN A 163 5.42 22.59 10.80
CA GLN A 163 4.68 21.54 10.11
C GLN A 163 3.55 21.03 11.01
N ARG A 164 2.34 20.89 10.44
CA ARG A 164 1.16 20.43 11.18
C ARG A 164 0.97 18.91 11.02
N PRO A 165 0.41 18.22 12.03
CA PRO A 165 -0.04 16.85 11.87
C PRO A 165 -1.10 16.72 10.76
N THR A 166 -1.18 15.52 10.19
CA THR A 166 -2.15 15.21 9.13
C THR A 166 -3.56 15.24 9.68
N THR A 167 -3.73 14.80 10.93
CA THR A 167 -4.99 14.89 11.67
C THR A 167 -5.16 16.30 12.26
N PRO A 168 -6.30 16.98 12.04
CA PRO A 168 -6.54 18.30 12.63
C PRO A 168 -6.37 18.32 14.16
N LEU A 169 -5.74 19.36 14.70
CA LEU A 169 -5.50 19.48 16.15
C LEU A 169 -6.79 19.47 16.99
N SER A 170 -7.91 19.88 16.40
CA SER A 170 -9.23 19.95 17.01
C SER A 170 -9.99 18.62 17.08
N THR A 171 -9.49 17.55 16.46
CA THR A 171 -10.31 16.35 16.20
C THR A 171 -9.67 15.07 16.71
N GLY A 172 -10.42 14.27 17.47
CA GLY A 172 -10.03 12.93 17.88
C GLY A 172 -10.01 11.97 16.68
N ALA A 173 -9.14 10.96 16.75
CA ALA A 173 -9.03 9.97 15.69
C ALA A 173 -8.60 8.62 16.25
N LEU A 174 -9.12 7.53 15.69
CA LEU A 174 -8.50 6.23 15.83
C LEU A 174 -7.44 6.09 14.74
N LEU A 175 -6.20 5.87 15.16
CA LEU A 175 -5.06 5.65 14.28
C LEU A 175 -4.68 4.18 14.37
N VAL A 176 -4.86 3.53 13.25
CA VAL A 176 -4.49 2.15 12.97
C VAL A 176 -3.48 2.25 11.83
N ASN A 177 -2.31 1.63 11.96
CA ASN A 177 -1.20 1.78 11.00
C ASN A 177 -1.52 1.14 9.62
N GLY A 178 -2.60 1.57 8.97
CA GLY A 178 -3.14 1.08 7.72
C GLY A 178 -2.56 1.80 6.50
N ARG A 179 -2.81 1.22 5.31
CA ARG A 179 -2.32 1.75 4.04
C ARG A 179 -3.04 3.06 3.72
N HIS A 180 -2.29 4.13 3.49
CA HIS A 180 -2.76 5.51 3.32
C HIS A 180 -3.31 6.20 4.60
N GLN A 181 -3.14 5.62 5.78
CA GLN A 181 -3.45 6.29 7.05
C GLN A 181 -2.21 7.00 7.64
N PRO A 182 -2.39 8.07 8.43
CA PRO A 182 -1.29 8.74 9.12
C PRO A 182 -0.60 7.76 10.09
N ARG A 183 0.69 7.48 9.87
CA ARG A 183 1.48 6.64 10.76
C ARG A 183 1.76 7.38 12.06
N ILE A 184 1.64 6.69 13.19
CA ILE A 184 1.83 7.28 14.50
C ILE A 184 3.23 7.92 14.65
N GLY A 185 4.29 7.32 14.09
CA GLY A 185 5.64 7.91 14.14
C GLY A 185 5.76 9.24 13.41
N HIS A 186 5.06 9.42 12.29
CA HIS A 186 5.00 10.69 11.55
C HIS A 186 4.12 11.71 12.28
N GLU A 187 2.95 11.29 12.78
CA GLU A 187 2.06 12.18 13.53
C GLU A 187 2.75 12.68 14.80
N VAL A 188 3.39 11.82 15.59
CA VAL A 188 4.19 12.21 16.77
C VAL A 188 5.29 13.22 16.40
N THR A 189 5.97 13.03 15.26
CA THR A 189 6.99 13.97 14.77
C THR A 189 6.39 15.34 14.45
N HIS A 190 5.26 15.40 13.76
CA HIS A 190 4.58 16.67 13.45
C HIS A 190 3.92 17.31 14.69
N GLU A 191 3.43 16.51 15.63
CA GLU A 191 2.91 16.99 16.91
C GLU A 191 4.03 17.65 17.69
N MET A 192 5.21 17.00 17.75
CA MET A 192 6.42 17.58 18.33
C MET A 192 6.78 18.89 17.64
N ALA A 193 6.73 19.03 16.32
CA ALA A 193 7.13 20.27 15.63
C ALA A 193 6.43 21.56 16.14
N SER A 194 5.24 21.44 16.72
CA SER A 194 4.46 22.57 17.26
C SER A 194 4.28 22.57 18.79
N ALA A 195 4.67 21.49 19.48
CA ALA A 195 4.54 21.39 20.93
C ALA A 195 5.64 22.17 21.66
N THR A 196 5.31 22.65 22.87
CA THR A 196 6.30 23.24 23.79
C THR A 196 6.68 22.29 24.91
N HIS A 197 5.76 21.41 25.33
CA HIS A 197 6.00 20.40 26.35
C HIS A 197 5.45 19.06 25.86
N VAL A 198 6.27 18.01 25.97
CA VAL A 198 5.92 16.66 25.57
C VAL A 198 6.14 15.70 26.72
N ASP A 199 5.12 14.91 27.03
CA ASP A 199 5.17 13.87 28.05
C ASP A 199 5.00 12.51 27.38
N LEU A 200 5.94 11.60 27.63
CA LEU A 200 5.97 10.24 27.11
C LEU A 200 5.86 9.25 28.27
N LEU A 201 4.80 8.47 28.28
CA LEU A 201 4.63 7.31 29.15
C LEU A 201 4.77 6.06 28.30
N CYS A 202 5.85 5.30 28.44
CA CYS A 202 6.10 4.17 27.55
C CYS A 202 6.76 2.98 28.25
N ALA A 203 6.09 1.83 28.17
CA ALA A 203 6.60 0.60 28.77
C ALA A 203 7.95 0.16 28.18
N PHE A 204 8.10 0.20 26.85
CA PHE A 204 9.34 -0.22 26.18
C PHE A 204 9.89 0.84 25.24
N ILE A 205 11.18 1.12 25.33
CA ILE A 205 11.87 2.05 24.45
C ILE A 205 12.99 1.32 23.71
N LYS A 206 12.86 1.19 22.38
CA LYS A 206 13.82 0.50 21.51
C LYS A 206 14.66 1.49 20.72
N TRP A 207 15.92 1.15 20.46
CA TRP A 207 16.85 1.99 19.69
C TRP A 207 16.29 2.38 18.31
N HIS A 208 15.76 1.40 17.59
CA HIS A 208 15.21 1.62 16.25
C HIS A 208 13.93 2.47 16.25
N GLY A 209 13.15 2.46 17.35
CA GLY A 209 12.00 3.35 17.51
C GLY A 209 12.43 4.79 17.77
N LEU A 210 13.39 4.99 18.67
CA LEU A 210 13.93 6.32 18.97
C LEU A 210 14.51 7.01 17.74
N ARG A 211 15.26 6.29 16.89
CA ARG A 211 15.86 6.86 15.67
C ARG A 211 14.87 7.53 14.73
N ILE A 212 13.61 7.10 14.74
CA ILE A 212 12.55 7.67 13.90
C ILE A 212 12.17 9.07 14.39
N VAL A 213 12.05 9.25 15.71
CA VAL A 213 11.60 10.52 16.33
C VAL A 213 12.76 11.39 16.83
N GLU A 214 13.99 10.88 16.84
CA GLU A 214 15.19 11.57 17.34
C GLU A 214 15.38 12.97 16.71
N PRO A 215 15.24 13.18 15.38
CA PRO A 215 15.34 14.52 14.80
C PRO A 215 14.34 15.50 15.41
N ALA A 216 13.10 15.05 15.63
CA ALA A 216 12.02 15.86 16.20
C ALA A 216 12.26 16.19 17.67
N VAL A 217 12.78 15.23 18.45
CA VAL A 217 13.19 15.44 19.84
C VAL A 217 14.32 16.49 19.92
N ARG A 218 15.33 16.37 19.05
CA ARG A 218 16.43 17.34 18.99
C ARG A 218 15.94 18.73 18.65
N GLU A 219 15.01 18.86 17.71
CA GLU A 219 14.43 20.14 17.33
C GLU A 219 13.56 20.73 18.46
N LEU A 220 12.75 19.91 19.13
CA LEU A 220 11.95 20.29 20.29
C LEU A 220 12.80 20.91 21.40
N ILE A 221 13.88 20.23 21.77
CA ILE A 221 14.78 20.71 22.83
C ILE A 221 15.58 21.91 22.34
N GLY A 222 16.03 21.90 21.08
CA GLY A 222 16.78 23.00 20.47
C GLY A 222 16.04 24.34 20.43
N ARG A 223 14.70 24.32 20.36
CA ARG A 223 13.86 25.53 20.45
C ARG A 223 13.38 25.87 21.87
N GLY A 224 13.93 25.21 22.89
CA GLY A 224 13.61 25.44 24.30
C GLY A 224 12.37 24.71 24.83
N GLY A 225 11.85 23.72 24.09
CA GLY A 225 10.79 22.84 24.58
C GLY A 225 11.33 21.75 25.52
N THR A 226 10.42 21.05 26.21
CA THR A 226 10.78 20.01 27.19
C THR A 226 10.19 18.65 26.81
N LEU A 227 10.94 17.58 27.12
CA LEU A 227 10.51 16.19 26.97
C LEU A 227 10.70 15.44 28.28
N ARG A 228 9.60 14.95 28.87
CA ARG A 228 9.58 14.10 30.06
C ARG A 228 9.25 12.67 29.66
N VAL A 229 10.04 11.70 30.10
CA VAL A 229 9.91 10.27 29.73
C VAL A 229 9.79 9.42 30.99
N ILE A 230 8.70 8.68 31.12
CA ILE A 230 8.53 7.64 32.13
C ILE A 230 8.59 6.26 31.46
N THR A 231 9.44 5.37 31.98
CA THR A 231 9.57 4.00 31.49
C THR A 231 9.88 2.99 32.60
N THR A 232 9.99 1.71 32.26
CA THR A 232 10.23 0.61 33.21
C THR A 232 11.22 -0.42 32.63
N THR A 233 11.84 -1.20 33.51
CA THR A 233 12.69 -2.36 33.15
C THR A 233 11.90 -3.67 33.00
N TYR A 234 10.59 -3.64 33.26
CA TYR A 234 9.67 -4.76 33.11
C TYR A 234 9.84 -5.47 31.73
N LEU A 235 9.99 -6.80 31.71
CA LEU A 235 10.25 -7.68 30.55
C LEU A 235 11.59 -7.51 29.83
N GLY A 236 12.53 -6.71 30.33
CA GLY A 236 13.87 -6.60 29.72
C GLY A 236 13.89 -6.07 28.27
N ALA A 237 12.78 -5.47 27.83
CA ALA A 237 12.57 -5.09 26.44
C ALA A 237 13.14 -3.71 26.10
N THR A 238 13.35 -2.81 27.06
CA THR A 238 13.96 -1.49 26.79
C THR A 238 15.44 -1.62 26.42
N ASP A 239 15.90 -0.88 25.42
CA ASP A 239 17.31 -0.82 25.03
C ASP A 239 18.00 0.32 25.79
N GLN A 240 19.03 0.01 26.58
CA GLN A 240 19.79 1.02 27.32
C GLN A 240 20.29 2.16 26.41
N ARG A 241 20.83 1.82 25.22
CA ARG A 241 21.34 2.80 24.25
C ARG A 241 20.29 3.86 23.89
N ALA A 242 19.02 3.49 23.88
CA ALA A 242 17.94 4.44 23.58
C ALA A 242 17.69 5.42 24.74
N LEU A 243 17.75 4.94 25.99
CA LEU A 243 17.62 5.82 27.16
C LEU A 243 18.82 6.76 27.30
N ASP A 244 20.03 6.23 27.05
CA ASP A 244 21.26 7.04 27.06
C ASP A 244 21.15 8.19 26.06
N ARG A 245 20.70 7.88 24.84
CA ARG A 245 20.53 8.88 23.79
C ARG A 245 19.46 9.91 24.10
N LEU A 246 18.34 9.53 24.73
CA LEU A 246 17.31 10.47 25.16
C LEU A 246 17.85 11.45 26.22
N ALA A 247 18.59 10.94 27.21
CA ALA A 247 19.23 11.77 28.23
C ALA A 247 20.29 12.71 27.62
N GLU A 248 21.12 12.23 26.68
CA GLU A 248 22.09 13.05 25.94
C GLU A 248 21.44 14.19 25.14
N LEU A 249 20.24 13.96 24.60
CA LEU A 249 19.51 14.99 23.87
C LEU A 249 18.92 16.06 24.80
N GLY A 250 18.88 15.83 26.11
CA GLY A 250 18.33 16.74 27.12
C GLY A 250 16.92 16.38 27.61
N ALA A 251 16.45 15.15 27.39
CA ALA A 251 15.17 14.69 27.93
C ALA A 251 15.29 14.31 29.42
N ASP A 252 14.26 14.63 30.22
CA ASP A 252 14.16 14.17 31.60
C ASP A 252 13.60 12.74 31.61
N VAL A 253 14.41 11.77 32.02
CA VAL A 253 14.04 10.34 32.00
C VAL A 253 13.86 9.83 33.43
N LYS A 254 12.73 9.19 33.71
CA LYS A 254 12.48 8.43 34.93
C LYS A 254 12.21 6.95 34.61
N VAL A 255 12.83 6.06 35.38
CA VAL A 255 12.77 4.60 35.19
C VAL A 255 12.29 3.95 36.48
N SER A 256 11.27 3.10 36.38
CA SER A 256 10.93 2.17 37.46
C SER A 256 11.72 0.87 37.32
N TYR A 257 12.40 0.48 38.39
CA TYR A 257 13.15 -0.78 38.50
C TYR A 257 12.37 -1.88 39.24
N GLU A 258 11.15 -1.60 39.72
CA GLU A 258 10.33 -2.56 40.46
C GLU A 258 9.64 -3.55 39.53
N THR A 259 9.84 -4.85 39.75
CA THR A 259 9.33 -5.92 38.88
C THR A 259 8.04 -6.59 39.37
N ARG A 260 7.60 -6.31 40.62
CA ARG A 260 6.56 -7.11 41.29
C ARG A 260 5.26 -6.37 41.67
N THR A 261 5.29 -5.04 41.79
CA THR A 261 4.24 -4.25 42.47
C THR A 261 3.49 -3.30 41.53
N THR A 262 4.16 -2.69 40.55
CA THR A 262 3.57 -1.73 39.60
C THR A 262 3.82 -2.16 38.15
N ARG A 263 2.80 -2.75 37.52
CA ARG A 263 2.85 -3.16 36.11
C ARG A 263 2.56 -1.98 35.20
N LEU A 264 3.53 -1.08 34.99
CA LEU A 264 3.39 0.01 34.01
C LEU A 264 3.38 -0.56 32.59
N HIS A 265 2.17 -0.69 32.02
CA HIS A 265 1.94 -1.08 30.62
C HIS A 265 1.23 0.01 29.81
N ALA A 266 1.18 1.23 30.30
CA ALA A 266 0.65 2.34 29.53
C ALA A 266 1.59 2.70 28.37
N LYS A 267 1.01 3.11 27.25
CA LYS A 267 1.72 3.73 26.15
C LYS A 267 0.94 4.97 25.76
N ALA A 268 1.54 6.12 25.99
CA ALA A 268 0.88 7.37 25.72
C ALA A 268 1.85 8.52 25.49
N TRP A 269 1.36 9.45 24.67
CA TRP A 269 2.00 10.73 24.39
C TRP A 269 1.04 11.86 24.74
N LEU A 270 1.55 12.92 25.34
CA LEU A 270 0.80 14.16 25.56
C LEU A 270 1.61 15.33 25.01
N PHE A 271 1.00 16.11 24.13
CA PHE A 271 1.59 17.25 23.44
C PHE A 271 0.86 18.52 23.86
N ARG A 272 1.54 19.36 24.64
CA ARG A 272 0.98 20.60 25.17
C ARG A 272 1.46 21.82 24.39
N ARG A 273 0.54 22.74 24.15
CA ARG A 273 0.75 23.99 23.41
C ARG A 273 0.14 25.16 24.18
N GLY A 274 0.80 26.31 24.17
CA GLY A 274 0.32 27.50 24.88
C GLY A 274 -0.96 28.13 24.30
N ASN A 275 -1.35 27.72 23.09
CA ASN A 275 -2.55 28.22 22.40
C ASN A 275 -3.82 27.40 22.70
N GLY A 276 -3.79 26.51 23.69
CA GLY A 276 -4.95 25.69 24.07
C GLY A 276 -5.28 24.56 23.09
N MET A 277 -4.36 24.18 22.20
CA MET A 277 -4.55 23.04 21.27
C MET A 277 -3.77 21.82 21.75
N THR A 278 -4.16 21.27 22.90
CA THR A 278 -3.48 20.11 23.53
C THR A 278 -4.03 18.81 22.98
N THR A 279 -3.12 17.88 22.67
CA THR A 279 -3.44 16.60 22.05
C THR A 279 -2.75 15.47 22.79
N ALA A 280 -3.41 14.32 22.88
CA ALA A 280 -2.85 13.13 23.48
C ALA A 280 -3.06 11.91 22.58
N TYR A 281 -2.20 10.92 22.73
CA TYR A 281 -2.32 9.62 22.06
C TYR A 281 -2.26 8.56 23.15
N VAL A 282 -3.25 7.69 23.19
CA VAL A 282 -3.32 6.55 24.11
C VAL A 282 -3.54 5.30 23.29
N GLY A 283 -2.72 4.27 23.50
CA GLY A 283 -2.87 3.07 22.71
C GLY A 283 -1.91 1.96 23.06
N SER A 284 -1.68 1.10 22.05
CA SER A 284 -0.78 -0.04 22.15
C SER A 284 0.66 0.27 21.69
N SER A 285 0.89 1.44 21.06
CA SER A 285 2.18 1.77 20.45
C SER A 285 3.28 2.17 21.46
N ASN A 286 4.24 1.27 21.68
CA ASN A 286 5.51 1.61 22.35
C ASN A 286 6.43 2.47 21.47
N LEU A 287 7.51 3.03 22.03
CA LEU A 287 8.59 3.67 21.26
C LEU A 287 9.49 2.60 20.63
N SER A 288 8.94 1.88 19.66
CA SER A 288 9.62 0.84 18.88
C SER A 288 9.25 0.97 17.42
N LYS A 289 10.09 0.47 16.53
CA LYS A 289 9.83 0.51 15.08
C LYS A 289 8.52 -0.19 14.73
N ALA A 290 8.31 -1.40 15.27
CA ALA A 290 7.08 -2.16 15.07
C ALA A 290 5.86 -1.30 15.46
N ALA A 291 5.83 -0.79 16.68
CA ALA A 291 4.70 0.01 17.14
C ALA A 291 4.50 1.35 16.42
N LEU A 292 5.57 2.00 15.95
CA LEU A 292 5.48 3.32 15.33
C LEU A 292 5.16 3.30 13.82
N VAL A 293 5.41 2.15 13.17
CA VAL A 293 5.42 2.05 11.70
C VAL A 293 4.77 0.76 11.18
N ASP A 294 5.05 -0.40 11.79
CA ASP A 294 4.84 -1.71 11.13
C ASP A 294 3.73 -2.58 11.76
N GLY A 295 3.38 -2.32 13.01
CA GLY A 295 2.51 -3.14 13.84
C GLY A 295 1.05 -2.75 13.65
N VAL A 296 0.16 -3.75 13.80
CA VAL A 296 -1.27 -3.52 13.95
C VAL A 296 -1.49 -2.91 15.33
N GLU A 297 -1.45 -1.60 15.39
CA GLU A 297 -1.57 -0.82 16.61
C GLU A 297 -2.86 -0.03 16.60
N TRP A 298 -3.46 0.13 17.77
CA TRP A 298 -4.64 0.97 17.94
C TRP A 298 -4.25 2.12 18.84
N ASN A 299 -4.23 3.33 18.30
CA ASN A 299 -3.97 4.54 19.05
C ASN A 299 -5.16 5.47 18.93
N VAL A 300 -5.75 5.83 20.06
CA VAL A 300 -6.76 6.88 20.11
C VAL A 300 -6.03 8.19 20.31
N ARG A 301 -6.13 9.05 19.30
CA ARG A 301 -5.79 10.45 19.40
C ARG A 301 -6.97 11.19 20.04
N ILE A 302 -6.66 11.97 21.06
CA ILE A 302 -7.61 12.75 21.85
C ILE A 302 -7.25 14.23 21.66
N SER A 303 -8.25 15.06 21.40
CA SER A 303 -8.11 16.51 21.35
C SER A 303 -8.87 17.13 22.51
N ASN A 304 -8.28 18.13 23.16
CA ASN A 304 -8.96 18.86 24.23
C ASN A 304 -10.16 19.69 23.71
N VAL A 305 -10.22 19.98 22.41
CA VAL A 305 -11.35 20.71 21.80
C VAL A 305 -12.62 19.85 21.80
N GLU A 306 -12.49 18.54 21.60
CA GLU A 306 -13.63 17.61 21.65
C GLU A 306 -13.86 17.03 23.04
N GLN A 307 -12.79 16.70 23.76
CA GLN A 307 -12.85 15.95 25.01
C GLN A 307 -11.91 16.56 26.08
N PRO A 308 -12.20 17.78 26.57
CA PRO A 308 -11.33 18.48 27.52
C PRO A 308 -11.12 17.68 28.82
N HIS A 309 -12.20 17.13 29.38
CA HIS A 309 -12.14 16.35 30.62
C HIS A 309 -11.21 15.11 30.57
N VAL A 310 -11.06 14.50 29.38
CA VAL A 310 -10.16 13.35 29.20
C VAL A 310 -8.70 13.79 29.24
N ILE A 311 -8.37 14.92 28.62
CA ILE A 311 -7.03 15.50 28.64
C ILE A 311 -6.65 15.96 30.05
N ASP A 312 -7.59 16.54 30.80
CA ASP A 312 -7.35 16.95 32.19
C ASP A 312 -7.05 15.74 33.08
N THR A 313 -7.86 14.67 32.94
CA THR A 313 -7.65 13.40 33.65
C THR A 313 -6.29 12.78 33.29
N PHE A 314 -5.94 12.78 31.99
CA PHE A 314 -4.63 12.29 31.54
C PHE A 314 -3.50 13.08 32.19
N THR A 315 -3.60 14.41 32.15
CA THR A 315 -2.55 15.31 32.68
C THR A 315 -2.35 15.06 34.16
N ALA A 316 -3.43 14.99 34.95
CA ALA A 316 -3.36 14.67 36.37
C ALA A 316 -2.70 13.30 36.61
N THR A 317 -3.12 12.27 35.86
CA THR A 317 -2.58 10.91 35.99
C THR A 317 -1.09 10.84 35.65
N PHE A 318 -0.63 11.58 34.63
CA PHE A 318 0.79 11.64 34.28
C PHE A 318 1.60 12.32 35.39
N GLU A 319 1.08 13.41 35.98
CA GLU A 319 1.76 14.08 37.10
C GLU A 319 1.83 13.18 38.34
N ASP A 320 0.81 12.36 38.61
CA ASP A 320 0.85 11.38 39.69
C ASP A 320 1.99 10.38 39.48
N TYR A 321 2.14 9.80 38.28
CA TYR A 321 3.27 8.91 37.97
C TYR A 321 4.62 9.62 37.96
N TRP A 322 4.66 10.86 37.47
CA TRP A 322 5.89 11.64 37.43
C TRP A 322 6.41 11.93 38.84
N ASN A 323 5.52 12.13 39.81
CA ASN A 323 5.88 12.44 41.20
C ASN A 323 5.92 11.20 42.12
N ASP A 324 5.54 10.02 41.61
CA ASP A 324 5.61 8.76 42.35
C ASP A 324 7.09 8.36 42.62
N PRO A 325 7.48 8.11 43.89
CA PRO A 325 8.82 7.67 44.25
C PRO A 325 9.29 6.38 43.57
N ALA A 326 8.38 5.54 43.06
CA ALA A 326 8.70 4.32 42.33
C ALA A 326 9.37 4.56 40.96
N PHE A 327 9.32 5.80 40.45
CA PHE A 327 10.00 6.21 39.21
C PHE A 327 11.19 7.11 39.54
N GLU A 328 12.39 6.53 39.44
CA GLU A 328 13.64 7.20 39.78
C GLU A 328 14.23 7.93 38.57
N ALA A 329 14.82 9.12 38.77
CA ALA A 329 15.52 9.84 37.71
C ALA A 329 16.71 9.02 37.18
N TYR A 330 16.84 8.91 35.86
CA TYR A 330 17.90 8.16 35.19
C TYR A 330 18.99 9.09 34.65
N GLN A 331 20.23 8.81 35.03
CA GLN A 331 21.42 9.46 34.46
C GLN A 331 22.39 8.40 33.95
N PRO A 332 22.77 8.40 32.65
CA PRO A 332 23.62 7.34 32.07
C PRO A 332 24.93 7.09 32.83
N ALA A 333 25.59 8.16 33.29
CA ALA A 333 26.84 8.08 34.03
C ALA A 333 26.71 7.46 35.43
N ARG A 334 25.54 7.56 36.06
CA ARG A 334 25.28 7.08 37.43
C ARG A 334 24.58 5.72 37.44
N ASP A 335 23.57 5.55 36.59
CA ASP A 335 22.58 4.47 36.69
C ASP A 335 22.73 3.40 35.59
N GLY A 336 23.63 3.62 34.62
CA GLY A 336 23.78 2.75 33.44
C GLY A 336 24.10 1.28 33.74
N GLU A 337 24.93 0.99 34.76
CA GLU A 337 25.22 -0.39 35.18
C GLU A 337 24.02 -1.05 35.87
N ARG A 338 23.32 -0.31 36.74
CA ARG A 338 22.11 -0.78 37.42
C ARG A 338 21.03 -1.17 36.42
N LEU A 339 20.85 -0.34 35.38
CA LEU A 339 19.93 -0.62 34.29
C LEU A 339 20.31 -1.87 33.49
N ARG A 340 21.59 -2.06 33.13
CA ARG A 340 22.06 -3.28 32.45
C ARG A 340 21.73 -4.53 33.22
N HIS A 341 21.99 -4.51 34.53
CA HIS A 341 21.73 -5.66 35.39
C HIS A 341 20.24 -5.99 35.45
N ALA A 342 19.37 -4.97 35.61
CA ALA A 342 17.94 -5.15 35.63
C ALA A 342 17.37 -5.74 34.32
N LEU A 343 17.86 -5.31 33.16
CA LEU A 343 17.37 -5.78 31.86
C LEU A 343 17.83 -7.20 31.48
N ARG A 344 18.98 -7.66 31.99
CA ARG A 344 19.51 -9.01 31.70
C ARG A 344 18.81 -10.12 32.46
N GLY A 345 18.31 -9.85 33.66
CA GLY A 345 17.59 -10.83 34.48
C GLY A 345 16.31 -11.39 33.85
N GLU A 346 15.73 -10.69 32.87
CA GLU A 346 14.41 -10.98 32.29
C GLU A 346 14.47 -11.66 30.90
N ARG A 347 15.64 -11.78 30.26
CA ARG A 347 15.78 -12.25 28.85
C ARG A 347 16.00 -13.77 28.66
N SER A 348 15.93 -14.58 29.71
CA SER A 348 16.36 -15.98 29.66
C SER A 348 15.19 -16.96 29.79
N GLU A 349 14.41 -17.17 28.71
CA GLU A 349 13.61 -18.39 28.44
C GLU A 349 12.86 -18.24 27.09
N ASP A 350 13.27 -19.01 26.06
CA ASP A 350 12.41 -19.86 25.21
C ASP A 350 13.01 -20.18 23.82
N GLY A 351 12.94 -21.47 23.46
CA GLY A 351 13.30 -22.05 22.17
C GLY A 351 12.08 -22.43 21.34
N ILE A 352 12.24 -22.48 20.02
CA ILE A 352 11.16 -22.74 19.06
C ILE A 352 11.30 -24.15 18.46
N ALA A 353 10.22 -24.93 18.55
CA ALA A 353 10.04 -26.24 17.91
C ALA A 353 9.20 -26.10 16.62
N GLU A 354 9.60 -26.80 15.55
CA GLU A 354 8.87 -26.86 14.28
C GLU A 354 7.63 -27.80 14.35
N ILE A 355 6.50 -27.36 13.78
CA ILE A 355 5.29 -28.16 13.58
C ILE A 355 4.99 -28.28 12.07
N ALA A 356 4.73 -29.50 11.63
CA ALA A 356 4.36 -29.87 10.25
C ALA A 356 2.83 -29.95 10.04
N ASN A 357 2.42 -29.87 8.77
CA ASN A 357 1.07 -29.91 8.18
C ASN A 357 0.23 -28.62 8.30
N LEU A 358 0.55 -27.64 7.45
CA LEU A 358 -0.29 -26.48 7.15
C LEU A 358 -0.76 -26.53 5.69
N ASP A 359 -2.06 -26.33 5.48
CA ASP A 359 -2.67 -26.11 4.16
C ASP A 359 -2.06 -24.85 3.52
N VAL A 360 -1.31 -25.02 2.42
CA VAL A 360 -0.64 -23.90 1.74
C VAL A 360 -1.68 -23.08 0.99
N ARG A 361 -2.03 -21.93 1.56
CA ARG A 361 -2.87 -20.90 0.95
C ARG A 361 -2.00 -19.80 0.35
N PRO A 362 -2.31 -19.32 -0.88
CA PRO A 362 -1.59 -18.19 -1.44
C PRO A 362 -1.79 -16.95 -0.57
N TYR A 363 -0.73 -16.19 -0.38
CA TYR A 363 -0.87 -14.79 0.07
C TYR A 363 -1.62 -13.97 -1.00
N PRO A 364 -2.23 -12.83 -0.64
CA PRO A 364 -2.98 -12.01 -1.60
C PRO A 364 -2.21 -11.66 -2.88
N TYR A 365 -0.92 -11.33 -2.80
CA TYR A 365 -0.09 -11.03 -3.99
C TYR A 365 0.18 -12.27 -4.84
N GLN A 366 0.31 -13.45 -4.22
CA GLN A 366 0.44 -14.70 -4.97
C GLN A 366 -0.87 -15.02 -5.69
N ALA A 367 -2.01 -14.68 -5.08
CA ALA A 367 -3.31 -14.79 -5.74
C ALA A 367 -3.45 -13.81 -6.92
N GLU A 368 -2.95 -12.58 -6.80
CA GLU A 368 -2.84 -11.60 -7.91
C GLU A 368 -1.98 -12.17 -9.04
N ILE A 369 -0.76 -12.65 -8.76
CA ILE A 369 0.13 -13.24 -9.77
C ILE A 369 -0.51 -14.46 -10.46
N LEU A 370 -1.18 -15.31 -9.70
CA LEU A 370 -1.88 -16.47 -10.26
C LEU A 370 -3.08 -16.02 -11.12
N ALA A 371 -3.76 -14.93 -10.78
CA ALA A 371 -4.83 -14.35 -11.60
C ALA A 371 -4.28 -13.74 -12.89
N ASP A 372 -3.14 -13.06 -12.86
CA ASP A 372 -2.48 -12.53 -14.05
C ASP A 372 -2.03 -13.66 -15.00
N LEU A 373 -1.47 -14.75 -14.44
CA LEU A 373 -1.14 -15.96 -15.21
C LEU A 373 -2.38 -16.59 -15.85
N ASP A 374 -3.52 -16.57 -15.17
CA ASP A 374 -4.80 -17.01 -15.72
C ASP A 374 -5.30 -16.05 -16.81
N THR A 375 -5.12 -14.73 -16.67
CA THR A 375 -5.41 -13.74 -17.71
C THR A 375 -4.60 -13.99 -18.97
N GLU A 376 -3.28 -14.19 -18.87
CA GLU A 376 -2.42 -14.49 -20.03
C GLU A 376 -2.93 -15.70 -20.81
N ARG A 377 -3.42 -16.73 -20.12
CA ARG A 377 -3.91 -17.97 -20.75
C ARG A 377 -5.32 -17.82 -21.31
N GLN A 378 -6.24 -17.24 -20.55
CA GLN A 378 -7.67 -17.22 -20.89
C GLN A 378 -8.04 -16.06 -21.82
N VAL A 379 -7.43 -14.89 -21.63
CA VAL A 379 -7.72 -13.69 -22.44
C VAL A 379 -6.79 -13.63 -23.65
N HIS A 380 -5.49 -13.86 -23.44
CA HIS A 380 -4.50 -13.69 -24.51
C HIS A 380 -4.09 -14.99 -25.22
N GLY A 381 -4.50 -16.16 -24.70
CA GLY A 381 -4.14 -17.47 -25.27
C GLY A 381 -2.66 -17.84 -25.12
N ARG A 382 -1.95 -17.22 -24.16
CA ARG A 382 -0.50 -17.37 -23.96
C ARG A 382 -0.21 -18.36 -22.84
N HIS A 383 0.58 -19.37 -23.18
CA HIS A 383 0.98 -20.42 -22.25
C HIS A 383 2.49 -20.44 -21.96
N ARG A 384 3.23 -19.47 -22.49
CA ARG A 384 4.66 -19.27 -22.23
C ARG A 384 4.80 -17.97 -21.45
N ASN A 385 4.95 -18.08 -20.14
CA ASN A 385 4.84 -16.94 -19.24
C ASN A 385 6.12 -16.77 -18.42
N LEU A 386 6.67 -15.55 -18.38
CA LEU A 386 7.78 -15.16 -17.52
C LEU A 386 7.25 -14.44 -16.29
N VAL A 387 7.52 -15.00 -15.11
CA VAL A 387 7.18 -14.41 -13.81
C VAL A 387 8.44 -13.84 -13.20
N VAL A 388 8.44 -12.51 -13.04
CA VAL A 388 9.48 -11.75 -12.38
C VAL A 388 9.02 -11.47 -10.95
N MET A 389 9.73 -11.98 -9.94
CA MET A 389 9.42 -11.68 -8.55
C MET A 389 10.70 -11.47 -7.74
N ALA A 390 10.70 -10.49 -6.85
CA ALA A 390 11.82 -10.22 -5.95
C ALA A 390 12.27 -11.48 -5.19
N THR A 391 13.57 -11.60 -4.94
CA THR A 391 14.12 -12.76 -4.24
C THR A 391 13.55 -12.86 -2.81
N GLY A 392 13.12 -14.05 -2.38
CA GLY A 392 12.55 -14.27 -1.05
C GLY A 392 11.02 -14.18 -0.98
N THR A 393 10.34 -13.84 -2.07
CA THR A 393 8.86 -13.67 -2.12
C THR A 393 8.10 -14.95 -2.49
N GLY A 394 8.71 -16.12 -2.37
CA GLY A 394 8.04 -17.40 -2.62
C GLY A 394 7.74 -17.70 -4.09
N LYS A 395 8.64 -17.36 -5.04
CA LYS A 395 8.57 -17.76 -6.47
C LYS A 395 8.15 -19.22 -6.66
N THR A 396 8.78 -20.11 -5.90
CA THR A 396 8.52 -21.54 -5.96
C THR A 396 7.13 -21.93 -5.44
N VAL A 397 6.58 -21.19 -4.47
CA VAL A 397 5.21 -21.38 -3.98
C VAL A 397 4.20 -21.03 -5.06
N VAL A 398 4.37 -19.89 -5.75
CA VAL A 398 3.53 -19.49 -6.89
C VAL A 398 3.54 -20.58 -7.96
N ALA A 399 4.73 -21.05 -8.36
CA ALA A 399 4.89 -22.11 -9.35
C ALA A 399 4.18 -23.41 -8.94
N ALA A 400 4.26 -23.80 -7.67
CA ALA A 400 3.60 -24.99 -7.15
C ALA A 400 2.07 -24.85 -7.12
N LEU A 401 1.56 -23.67 -6.73
CA LEU A 401 0.13 -23.37 -6.71
C LEU A 401 -0.46 -23.27 -8.12
N ASP A 402 0.29 -22.73 -9.07
CA ASP A 402 -0.07 -22.67 -10.50
C ASP A 402 -0.17 -24.09 -11.08
N TYR A 403 0.85 -24.93 -10.87
CA TYR A 403 0.80 -26.34 -11.25
C TYR A 403 -0.40 -27.05 -10.62
N ARG A 404 -0.64 -26.86 -9.32
CA ARG A 404 -1.80 -27.45 -8.61
C ARG A 404 -3.13 -27.06 -9.24
N ARG A 405 -3.31 -25.79 -9.63
CA ARG A 405 -4.52 -25.30 -10.30
C ARG A 405 -4.71 -25.96 -11.66
N LEU A 406 -3.66 -25.94 -12.48
CA LEU A 406 -3.69 -26.52 -13.84
C LEU A 406 -3.88 -28.03 -13.83
N HIS A 407 -3.27 -28.73 -12.87
CA HIS A 407 -3.42 -30.17 -12.70
C HIS A 407 -4.86 -30.54 -12.28
N ARG A 408 -5.44 -29.80 -11.32
CA ARG A 408 -6.86 -29.98 -10.93
C ARG A 408 -7.83 -29.67 -12.06
N ALA A 409 -7.48 -28.75 -12.96
CA ALA A 409 -8.27 -28.44 -14.15
C ALA A 409 -8.10 -29.47 -15.28
N GLY A 410 -7.20 -30.46 -15.14
CA GLY A 410 -6.90 -31.45 -16.18
C GLY A 410 -6.07 -30.89 -17.34
N THR A 411 -5.42 -29.75 -17.16
CA THR A 411 -4.61 -29.09 -18.21
C THR A 411 -3.20 -29.66 -18.30
N VAL A 412 -2.63 -30.11 -17.18
CA VAL A 412 -1.26 -30.65 -17.09
C VAL A 412 -1.19 -31.86 -16.15
N ASP A 413 -0.42 -32.89 -16.51
CA ASP A 413 -0.25 -34.12 -15.72
C ASP A 413 1.21 -34.54 -15.48
N SER A 414 2.16 -33.89 -16.14
CA SER A 414 3.61 -34.10 -15.96
C SER A 414 4.37 -32.78 -15.82
N LEU A 415 5.45 -32.80 -15.04
CA LEU A 415 6.21 -31.60 -14.64
C LEU A 415 7.73 -31.82 -14.79
N LEU A 416 8.42 -30.87 -15.42
CA LEU A 416 9.87 -30.74 -15.35
C LEU A 416 10.25 -29.41 -14.71
N PHE A 417 10.87 -29.46 -13.53
CA PHE A 417 11.43 -28.30 -12.85
C PHE A 417 12.94 -28.25 -13.05
N VAL A 418 13.46 -27.15 -13.60
CA VAL A 418 14.87 -26.97 -13.96
C VAL A 418 15.50 -25.85 -13.13
N ALA A 419 16.64 -26.13 -12.51
CA ALA A 419 17.47 -25.13 -11.85
C ALA A 419 18.97 -25.43 -12.04
N HIS A 420 19.84 -24.47 -11.72
CA HIS A 420 21.29 -24.62 -11.91
C HIS A 420 22.01 -25.29 -10.73
N GLN A 421 21.41 -25.30 -9.52
CA GLN A 421 22.02 -25.87 -8.29
C GLN A 421 21.18 -26.96 -7.64
N GLU A 422 21.85 -27.96 -7.07
CA GLU A 422 21.21 -29.05 -6.33
C GLU A 422 20.41 -28.58 -5.11
N GLN A 423 20.91 -27.59 -4.37
CA GLN A 423 20.23 -27.06 -3.18
C GLN A 423 18.86 -26.47 -3.52
N ILE A 424 18.77 -25.68 -4.61
CA ILE A 424 17.52 -25.09 -5.10
C ILE A 424 16.52 -26.17 -5.50
N LEU A 425 16.98 -27.24 -6.14
CA LEU A 425 16.12 -28.37 -6.55
C LEU A 425 15.52 -29.09 -5.33
N ARG A 426 16.32 -29.35 -4.29
CA ARG A 426 15.83 -29.99 -3.06
C ARG A 426 14.81 -29.13 -2.33
N GLN A 427 15.08 -27.83 -2.20
CA GLN A 427 14.16 -26.88 -1.59
C GLN A 427 12.85 -26.79 -2.39
N SER A 428 12.94 -26.71 -3.71
CA SER A 428 11.77 -26.62 -4.58
C SER A 428 10.90 -27.86 -4.52
N LEU A 429 11.51 -29.05 -4.52
CA LEU A 429 10.80 -30.31 -4.33
C LEU A 429 10.02 -30.34 -3.01
N SER A 430 10.63 -29.88 -1.92
CA SER A 430 9.95 -29.78 -0.61
C SER A 430 8.73 -28.86 -0.67
N THR A 431 8.87 -27.68 -1.28
CA THR A 431 7.76 -26.72 -1.44
C THR A 431 6.61 -27.32 -2.26
N PHE A 432 6.91 -28.02 -3.35
CA PHE A 432 5.89 -28.68 -4.17
C PHE A 432 5.15 -29.77 -3.37
N ARG A 433 5.86 -30.60 -2.61
CA ARG A 433 5.24 -31.63 -1.75
C ARG A 433 4.26 -31.02 -0.74
N GLN A 434 4.62 -29.90 -0.11
CA GLN A 434 3.76 -29.18 0.81
C GLN A 434 2.54 -28.56 0.11
N ALA A 435 2.74 -27.90 -1.03
CA ALA A 435 1.66 -27.24 -1.75
C ALA A 435 0.65 -28.24 -2.36
N ILE A 436 1.13 -29.39 -2.83
CA ILE A 436 0.29 -30.47 -3.37
C ILE A 436 -0.37 -31.29 -2.25
N GLY A 437 0.26 -31.35 -1.08
CA GLY A 437 -0.19 -32.20 0.03
C GLY A 437 0.18 -33.67 -0.14
N ASP A 438 1.24 -33.95 -0.90
CA ASP A 438 1.73 -35.30 -1.19
C ASP A 438 3.25 -35.37 -0.97
N GLY A 439 3.67 -36.11 0.07
CA GLY A 439 5.07 -36.30 0.41
C GLY A 439 5.88 -37.14 -0.58
N SER A 440 5.20 -37.88 -1.47
CA SER A 440 5.82 -38.72 -2.51
C SER A 440 6.03 -37.98 -3.84
N PHE A 441 5.47 -36.77 -3.98
CA PHE A 441 5.52 -36.00 -5.21
C PHE A 441 6.96 -35.67 -5.63
N GLY A 442 7.30 -35.95 -6.89
CA GLY A 442 8.54 -35.51 -7.55
C GLY A 442 9.80 -36.33 -7.25
N GLU A 443 10.68 -36.41 -8.26
CA GLU A 443 11.95 -37.14 -8.24
C GLU A 443 13.14 -36.23 -8.64
N LEU A 444 14.33 -36.46 -8.08
CA LEU A 444 15.53 -35.66 -8.35
C LEU A 444 16.42 -36.27 -9.43
N LEU A 445 16.90 -35.43 -10.36
CA LEU A 445 17.94 -35.75 -11.35
C LEU A 445 19.13 -34.79 -11.18
N VAL A 446 19.95 -35.07 -10.16
CA VAL A 446 21.16 -34.30 -9.82
C VAL A 446 22.05 -35.14 -8.88
N GLY A 447 23.37 -34.90 -8.89
CA GLY A 447 24.29 -35.53 -7.93
C GLY A 447 24.36 -37.05 -8.01
N GLY A 448 24.16 -37.64 -9.20
CA GLY A 448 24.17 -39.09 -9.42
C GLY A 448 22.85 -39.80 -9.16
N ARG A 449 21.79 -39.09 -8.75
CA ARG A 449 20.43 -39.65 -8.62
C ARG A 449 19.72 -39.70 -9.97
N GLU A 450 18.96 -40.78 -10.22
CA GLU A 450 18.12 -40.94 -11.41
C GLU A 450 16.64 -41.13 -11.04
N PRO A 451 15.70 -40.47 -11.76
CA PRO A 451 14.28 -40.76 -11.65
C PRO A 451 13.93 -42.16 -12.17
N THR A 452 12.90 -42.76 -11.58
CA THR A 452 12.33 -44.05 -11.96
C THR A 452 10.98 -43.88 -12.68
N GLY A 453 10.15 -42.95 -12.22
CA GLY A 453 8.81 -42.70 -12.78
C GLY A 453 8.78 -41.65 -13.88
N TRP A 454 9.76 -40.73 -13.93
CA TRP A 454 9.93 -39.71 -14.98
C TRP A 454 8.72 -38.78 -15.23
N ARG A 455 7.72 -38.79 -14.35
CA ARG A 455 6.49 -38.00 -14.50
C ARG A 455 6.60 -36.59 -13.93
N HIS A 456 7.22 -36.45 -12.76
CA HIS A 456 7.46 -35.19 -12.07
C HIS A 456 8.94 -35.12 -11.68
N VAL A 457 9.74 -34.38 -12.45
CA VAL A 457 11.20 -34.42 -12.35
C VAL A 457 11.76 -33.06 -11.99
N PHE A 458 12.65 -33.02 -11.01
CA PHE A 458 13.41 -31.86 -10.56
C PHE A 458 14.89 -32.07 -10.92
N ALA A 459 15.37 -31.35 -11.92
CA ALA A 459 16.62 -31.68 -12.59
C ALA A 459 17.55 -30.48 -12.76
N SER A 460 18.86 -30.75 -12.66
CA SER A 460 19.85 -29.71 -12.96
C SER A 460 20.11 -29.62 -14.47
N ILE A 461 20.35 -28.40 -14.98
CA ILE A 461 20.67 -28.20 -16.40
C ILE A 461 21.87 -29.05 -16.86
N GLN A 462 22.85 -29.26 -15.97
CA GLN A 462 24.03 -30.08 -16.24
C GLN A 462 23.69 -31.56 -16.44
N SER A 463 22.72 -32.07 -15.68
CA SER A 463 22.27 -33.46 -15.78
C SER A 463 21.35 -33.68 -16.99
N LEU A 464 20.58 -32.65 -17.38
CA LEU A 464 19.67 -32.68 -18.52
C LEU A 464 20.40 -32.53 -19.86
N HIS A 465 21.39 -31.64 -19.96
CA HIS A 465 22.04 -31.31 -21.24
C HIS A 465 22.71 -32.51 -21.92
N ARG A 466 23.08 -33.55 -21.15
CA ARG A 466 23.71 -34.77 -21.68
C ARG A 466 22.72 -35.87 -22.04
N ARG A 467 21.42 -35.65 -21.84
CA ARG A 467 20.38 -36.68 -22.01
C ARG A 467 19.44 -36.35 -23.14
N GLU A 468 18.90 -37.40 -23.75
CA GLU A 468 17.80 -37.29 -24.68
C GLU A 468 16.47 -37.35 -23.94
N ILE A 469 15.66 -36.31 -24.10
CA ILE A 469 14.32 -36.18 -23.51
C ILE A 469 13.33 -36.01 -24.67
N ASP A 470 12.24 -36.75 -24.67
CA ASP A 470 11.17 -36.55 -25.64
C ASP A 470 10.64 -35.09 -25.52
N PRO A 471 10.60 -34.32 -26.63
CA PRO A 471 10.04 -32.98 -26.66
C PRO A 471 8.68 -32.83 -25.96
N GLY A 472 7.82 -33.85 -26.01
CA GLY A 472 6.48 -33.85 -25.43
C GLY A 472 6.36 -34.54 -24.07
N ALA A 473 7.46 -34.94 -23.43
CA ALA A 473 7.41 -35.72 -22.18
C ALA A 473 6.73 -35.00 -21.01
N TYR A 474 6.77 -33.67 -21.00
CA TYR A 474 6.29 -32.85 -19.89
C TYR A 474 5.27 -31.81 -20.34
N ASP A 475 4.08 -31.83 -19.75
CA ASP A 475 3.02 -30.85 -20.02
C ASP A 475 3.41 -29.46 -19.49
N MET A 476 4.05 -29.40 -18.32
CA MET A 476 4.56 -28.16 -17.73
C MET A 476 6.07 -28.21 -17.54
N VAL A 477 6.77 -27.20 -18.05
CA VAL A 477 8.19 -26.98 -17.79
C VAL A 477 8.35 -25.69 -17.00
N ILE A 478 9.00 -25.78 -15.85
CA ILE A 478 9.29 -24.65 -14.98
C ILE A 478 10.80 -24.49 -14.92
N VAL A 479 11.29 -23.28 -15.14
CA VAL A 479 12.72 -22.99 -15.12
C VAL A 479 12.97 -21.84 -14.15
N ASP A 480 13.68 -22.13 -13.06
CA ASP A 480 14.07 -21.15 -12.06
C ASP A 480 15.38 -20.45 -12.43
N GLU A 481 15.52 -19.21 -11.99
CA GLU A 481 16.56 -18.27 -12.41
C GLU A 481 16.70 -18.20 -13.95
N PHE A 482 15.56 -17.91 -14.60
CA PHE A 482 15.43 -17.88 -16.06
C PHE A 482 16.36 -16.89 -16.76
N HIS A 483 16.95 -15.92 -16.03
CA HIS A 483 17.95 -15.01 -16.60
C HIS A 483 19.19 -15.75 -17.16
N HIS A 484 19.38 -17.04 -16.85
CA HIS A 484 20.39 -17.91 -17.47
C HIS A 484 19.98 -18.54 -18.82
N ALA A 485 18.74 -18.35 -19.28
CA ALA A 485 18.19 -19.07 -20.44
C ALA A 485 18.97 -18.87 -21.76
N GLU A 486 19.72 -17.78 -21.87
CA GLU A 486 20.58 -17.45 -23.00
C GLU A 486 21.88 -18.26 -23.07
N ALA A 487 22.26 -18.93 -21.99
CA ALA A 487 23.40 -19.84 -22.00
C ALA A 487 23.16 -20.96 -23.04
N PRO A 488 24.16 -21.36 -23.85
CA PRO A 488 23.97 -22.34 -24.92
C PRO A 488 23.35 -23.66 -24.46
N THR A 489 23.59 -24.06 -23.21
CA THR A 489 23.02 -25.27 -22.60
C THR A 489 21.52 -25.13 -22.32
N TYR A 490 21.07 -23.99 -21.80
CA TYR A 490 19.66 -23.70 -21.58
C TYR A 490 18.92 -23.51 -22.91
N ALA A 491 19.46 -22.71 -23.81
CA ALA A 491 18.85 -22.45 -25.12
C ALA A 491 18.62 -23.75 -25.91
N ARG A 492 19.57 -24.69 -25.85
CA ARG A 492 19.44 -26.02 -26.49
C ARG A 492 18.34 -26.87 -25.86
N LEU A 493 18.21 -26.86 -24.53
CA LEU A 493 17.15 -27.58 -23.83
C LEU A 493 15.77 -26.98 -24.19
N LEU A 494 15.63 -25.66 -24.06
CA LEU A 494 14.38 -24.94 -24.34
C LEU A 494 13.95 -25.06 -25.81
N GLY A 495 14.91 -25.04 -26.76
CA GLY A 495 14.62 -25.24 -28.17
C GLY A 495 14.15 -26.66 -28.53
N ARG A 496 14.45 -27.66 -27.69
CA ARG A 496 14.05 -29.06 -27.90
C ARG A 496 12.68 -29.38 -27.31
N LEU A 497 12.35 -28.82 -26.14
CA LEU A 497 11.11 -29.12 -25.42
C LEU A 497 9.89 -28.42 -26.06
N ARG A 498 8.73 -29.07 -26.01
CA ARG A 498 7.44 -28.54 -26.49
C ARG A 498 6.34 -28.74 -25.45
N PRO A 499 6.46 -28.12 -24.26
CA PRO A 499 5.44 -28.24 -23.22
C PRO A 499 4.17 -27.48 -23.60
N ARG A 500 3.04 -27.89 -23.02
CA ARG A 500 1.78 -27.14 -23.07
C ARG A 500 1.90 -25.82 -22.31
N VAL A 501 2.63 -25.81 -21.20
CA VAL A 501 2.90 -24.63 -20.37
C VAL A 501 4.39 -24.49 -20.09
N LEU A 502 4.97 -23.33 -20.41
CA LEU A 502 6.34 -22.95 -20.05
C LEU A 502 6.28 -21.79 -19.05
N LEU A 503 6.84 -21.99 -17.87
CA LEU A 503 6.90 -20.98 -16.82
C LEU A 503 8.37 -20.66 -16.51
N GLY A 504 8.79 -19.43 -16.82
CA GLY A 504 10.08 -18.90 -16.36
C GLY A 504 9.93 -18.17 -15.04
N LEU A 505 10.78 -18.46 -14.06
CA LEU A 505 10.84 -17.71 -12.81
C LEU A 505 12.17 -16.97 -12.76
N THR A 506 12.14 -15.66 -12.53
CA THR A 506 13.36 -14.87 -12.35
C THR A 506 13.10 -13.74 -11.36
N ALA A 507 14.16 -13.18 -10.76
CA ALA A 507 14.05 -11.89 -10.08
C ALA A 507 14.21 -10.72 -11.04
N THR A 508 14.81 -10.94 -12.21
CA THR A 508 15.23 -9.89 -13.13
C THR A 508 15.18 -10.41 -14.57
N PRO A 509 14.42 -9.76 -15.48
CA PRO A 509 14.35 -10.17 -16.88
C PRO A 509 15.54 -9.66 -17.72
N ASP A 510 16.10 -8.50 -17.37
CA ASP A 510 17.20 -7.87 -18.12
C ASP A 510 18.57 -8.37 -17.64
N ARG A 511 19.46 -8.75 -18.58
CA ARG A 511 20.82 -9.18 -18.27
C ARG A 511 21.81 -8.02 -18.28
N ALA A 512 22.88 -8.16 -17.48
CA ALA A 512 23.98 -7.19 -17.40
C ALA A 512 24.80 -7.06 -18.70
N ASP A 513 24.73 -8.05 -19.59
CA ASP A 513 25.40 -8.05 -20.90
C ASP A 513 24.51 -7.53 -22.05
N GLY A 514 23.32 -7.01 -21.72
CA GLY A 514 22.38 -6.44 -22.69
C GLY A 514 21.51 -7.46 -23.43
N GLY A 515 21.56 -8.75 -23.05
CA GLY A 515 20.64 -9.77 -23.57
C GLY A 515 19.27 -9.73 -22.87
N ASP A 516 18.19 -9.99 -23.63
CA ASP A 516 16.82 -10.04 -23.11
C ASP A 516 16.25 -11.47 -23.17
N VAL A 517 15.96 -12.06 -22.00
CA VAL A 517 15.38 -13.41 -21.90
C VAL A 517 13.90 -13.46 -22.29
N ARG A 518 13.24 -12.30 -22.39
CA ARG A 518 11.84 -12.18 -22.83
C ARG A 518 11.62 -12.74 -24.24
N ARG A 519 12.66 -12.89 -25.06
CA ARG A 519 12.55 -13.54 -26.39
C ARG A 519 11.94 -14.95 -26.34
N TRP A 520 12.09 -15.67 -25.24
CA TRP A 520 11.49 -16.99 -25.02
C TRP A 520 9.98 -16.93 -24.71
N PHE A 521 9.47 -15.72 -24.49
CA PHE A 521 8.11 -15.38 -24.07
C PHE A 521 7.52 -14.26 -24.96
N ASP A 522 7.89 -14.28 -26.24
CA ASP A 522 7.41 -13.33 -27.26
C ASP A 522 7.73 -11.85 -26.95
N GLY A 523 8.85 -11.60 -26.26
CA GLY A 523 9.29 -10.25 -25.91
C GLY A 523 8.60 -9.65 -24.67
N ARG A 524 7.91 -10.47 -23.87
CA ARG A 524 7.07 -9.99 -22.74
C ARG A 524 7.46 -10.58 -21.39
N THR A 525 7.10 -9.85 -20.35
CA THR A 525 7.00 -10.34 -18.98
C THR A 525 5.52 -10.54 -18.67
N ALA A 526 5.12 -11.73 -18.24
CA ALA A 526 3.71 -12.03 -17.94
C ALA A 526 3.27 -11.40 -16.60
N VAL A 527 4.15 -11.46 -15.59
CA VAL A 527 3.88 -10.90 -14.27
C VAL A 527 5.17 -10.33 -13.69
N GLU A 528 5.10 -9.15 -13.08
CA GLU A 528 6.21 -8.54 -12.36
C GLU A 528 5.76 -8.09 -10.96
N LEU A 529 6.27 -8.75 -9.92
CA LEU A 529 6.10 -8.32 -8.53
C LEU A 529 7.29 -7.44 -8.15
N HIS A 530 7.03 -6.15 -7.97
CA HIS A 530 8.07 -5.20 -7.59
C HIS A 530 8.48 -5.39 -6.12
N LEU A 531 9.74 -5.06 -5.81
CA LEU A 531 10.29 -5.16 -4.46
C LEU A 531 9.45 -4.42 -3.41
N TRP A 532 8.88 -3.28 -3.81
CA TRP A 532 8.02 -2.45 -2.97
C TRP A 532 6.84 -3.20 -2.37
N GLU A 533 6.11 -3.94 -3.20
CA GLU A 533 4.90 -4.66 -2.80
C GLU A 533 5.23 -5.83 -1.85
N ALA A 534 6.41 -6.43 -2.03
CA ALA A 534 6.92 -7.46 -1.14
C ALA A 534 7.26 -6.93 0.27
N LEU A 535 7.77 -5.70 0.34
CA LEU A 535 8.09 -5.01 1.60
C LEU A 535 6.82 -4.53 2.32
N GLU A 536 5.85 -3.95 1.60
CA GLU A 536 4.56 -3.52 2.19
C GLU A 536 3.84 -4.67 2.90
N ARG A 537 4.00 -5.88 2.38
CA ARG A 537 3.31 -7.08 2.87
C ARG A 537 4.17 -7.89 3.88
N GLN A 538 5.29 -7.33 4.36
CA GLN A 538 6.19 -7.91 5.38
C GLN A 538 6.80 -9.27 5.00
N LEU A 539 6.91 -9.56 3.70
CA LEU A 539 7.50 -10.82 3.19
C LEU A 539 9.02 -10.76 3.15
N LEU A 540 9.57 -9.56 3.29
CA LEU A 540 10.98 -9.23 3.29
C LEU A 540 11.27 -8.38 4.51
N ALA A 541 12.50 -8.47 5.01
CA ALA A 541 12.98 -7.59 6.05
C ALA A 541 12.96 -6.15 5.53
N PRO A 542 12.34 -5.20 6.25
CA PRO A 542 12.36 -3.79 5.85
C PRO A 542 13.79 -3.25 5.82
N PHE A 543 14.05 -2.21 5.02
CA PHE A 543 15.40 -1.66 4.85
C PHE A 543 15.53 -0.20 5.29
N GLN A 544 16.72 0.19 5.73
CA GLN A 544 17.14 1.57 5.95
C GLN A 544 18.24 1.91 4.95
N TYR A 545 17.93 2.76 3.99
CA TYR A 545 18.84 3.16 2.93
C TYR A 545 19.46 4.51 3.25
N PHE A 546 20.80 4.56 3.29
CA PHE A 546 21.57 5.77 3.47
C PHE A 546 22.38 6.02 2.21
N GLY A 547 21.98 7.04 1.44
CA GLY A 547 22.80 7.57 0.34
C GLY A 547 23.81 8.55 0.89
N VAL A 548 25.05 8.09 1.04
CA VAL A 548 26.17 8.87 1.58
C VAL A 548 26.91 9.54 0.44
N HIS A 549 27.29 10.80 0.61
CA HIS A 549 28.11 11.49 -0.40
C HIS A 549 29.50 10.84 -0.53
N ASP A 550 29.90 10.52 -1.76
CA ASP A 550 31.24 10.06 -2.12
C ASP A 550 31.95 11.18 -2.91
N ASP A 551 33.15 11.58 -2.49
CA ASP A 551 33.93 12.65 -3.13
C ASP A 551 34.51 12.23 -4.49
N VAL A 552 34.35 10.97 -4.88
CA VAL A 552 34.83 10.44 -6.17
C VAL A 552 33.95 10.93 -7.32
N ASP A 553 34.55 11.66 -8.27
CA ASP A 553 33.90 12.06 -9.51
C ASP A 553 34.19 11.06 -10.66
N LEU A 554 33.12 10.42 -11.14
CA LEU A 554 33.13 9.48 -12.27
C LEU A 554 32.57 10.09 -13.55
N SER A 555 32.22 11.38 -13.56
CA SER A 555 31.55 12.03 -14.70
C SER A 555 32.40 12.04 -15.97
N HIS A 556 33.73 11.97 -15.82
CA HIS A 556 34.71 12.00 -16.90
C HIS A 556 35.18 10.62 -17.37
N LEU A 557 34.81 9.54 -16.67
CA LEU A 557 35.24 8.19 -17.03
C LEU A 557 34.58 7.70 -18.31
N ARG A 558 35.27 6.79 -19.01
CA ARG A 558 34.77 6.27 -20.29
C ARG A 558 33.46 5.49 -20.10
N TRP A 559 32.48 5.84 -20.93
CA TRP A 559 31.15 5.22 -20.94
C TRP A 559 30.89 4.48 -22.25
N LYS A 560 30.49 3.21 -22.17
CA LYS A 560 30.03 2.41 -23.32
C LYS A 560 28.54 2.14 -23.21
N ARG A 561 27.78 2.52 -24.25
CA ARG A 561 26.33 2.30 -24.30
C ARG A 561 26.01 0.81 -24.17
N GLY A 562 25.17 0.45 -23.19
CA GLY A 562 24.78 -0.94 -22.90
C GLY A 562 25.79 -1.77 -22.08
N GLN A 563 26.97 -1.22 -21.75
CA GLN A 563 27.99 -1.89 -20.93
C GLN A 563 28.43 -1.05 -19.71
N GLY A 564 28.06 0.23 -19.67
CA GLY A 564 28.35 1.14 -18.56
C GLY A 564 29.79 1.64 -18.55
N TYR A 565 30.30 1.84 -17.33
CA TYR A 565 31.68 2.25 -17.07
C TYR A 565 32.71 1.17 -17.43
N ASP A 566 33.91 1.60 -17.85
CA ASP A 566 35.04 0.69 -18.03
C ASP A 566 35.54 0.14 -16.67
N PRO A 567 35.52 -1.19 -16.44
CA PRO A 567 35.92 -1.76 -15.14
C PRO A 567 37.39 -1.51 -14.76
N GLY A 568 38.27 -1.33 -15.75
CA GLY A 568 39.69 -1.04 -15.52
C GLY A 568 39.90 0.38 -14.99
N GLU A 569 39.25 1.37 -15.60
CA GLU A 569 39.27 2.76 -15.13
C GLU A 569 38.65 2.88 -13.73
N LEU A 570 37.51 2.20 -13.48
CA LEU A 570 36.90 2.15 -12.15
C LEU A 570 37.85 1.54 -11.11
N GLY A 571 38.51 0.42 -11.44
CA GLY A 571 39.47 -0.23 -10.56
C GLY A 571 40.61 0.70 -10.12
N GLY A 572 41.12 1.52 -11.05
CA GLY A 572 42.19 2.48 -10.78
C GLY A 572 41.79 3.65 -9.87
N VAL A 573 40.51 4.03 -9.87
CA VAL A 573 39.99 5.12 -9.00
C VAL A 573 39.67 4.63 -7.59
N TYR A 574 39.14 3.41 -7.46
CA TYR A 574 38.66 2.88 -6.19
C TYR A 574 39.69 2.09 -5.37
N THR A 575 40.66 1.43 -6.03
CA THR A 575 41.64 0.57 -5.32
C THR A 575 42.76 1.43 -4.73
N GLY A 576 43.08 1.26 -3.44
CA GLY A 576 44.15 2.01 -2.77
C GLY A 576 43.77 3.45 -2.39
N ASN A 577 42.49 3.78 -2.42
CA ASN A 577 41.99 5.10 -2.02
C ASN A 577 41.68 5.14 -0.51
N ASP A 578 42.72 5.36 0.28
CA ASP A 578 42.63 5.40 1.76
C ASP A 578 41.68 6.49 2.27
N ALA A 579 41.59 7.64 1.58
CA ALA A 579 40.69 8.72 1.94
C ALA A 579 39.23 8.26 1.86
N ARG A 580 38.85 7.60 0.76
CA ARG A 580 37.52 7.01 0.59
C ARG A 580 37.27 5.88 1.57
N ALA A 581 38.22 4.97 1.76
CA ALA A 581 38.08 3.84 2.69
C ALA A 581 37.84 4.32 4.14
N ARG A 582 38.44 5.45 4.52
CA ARG A 582 38.17 6.14 5.80
C ARG A 582 36.73 6.63 5.90
N ILE A 583 36.22 7.32 4.87
CA ILE A 583 34.83 7.79 4.80
C ILE A 583 33.86 6.62 4.92
N VAL A 584 34.11 5.53 4.17
CA VAL A 584 33.29 4.32 4.21
C VAL A 584 33.23 3.75 5.63
N LEU A 585 34.38 3.59 6.29
CA LEU A 585 34.44 3.03 7.64
C LEU A 585 33.80 3.95 8.69
N SER A 586 33.98 5.27 8.59
CA SER A 586 33.31 6.22 9.50
C SER A 586 31.80 6.16 9.36
N SER A 587 31.28 6.18 8.12
CA SER A 587 29.84 6.07 7.88
C SER A 587 29.26 4.75 8.38
N VAL A 588 29.99 3.64 8.27
CA VAL A 588 29.56 2.35 8.85
C VAL A 588 29.48 2.45 10.38
N ARG A 589 30.50 3.01 11.06
CA ARG A 589 30.53 3.16 12.52
C ARG A 589 29.42 4.09 13.05
N ASP A 590 29.10 5.13 12.30
CA ASP A 590 28.05 6.09 12.67
C ASP A 590 26.65 5.47 12.61
N LYS A 591 26.41 4.55 11.65
CA LYS A 591 25.07 4.00 11.38
C LYS A 591 24.85 2.60 11.98
N VAL A 592 25.90 1.80 12.17
CA VAL A 592 25.80 0.38 12.54
C VAL A 592 26.77 0.02 13.66
N ASP A 593 26.37 -0.89 14.55
CA ASP A 593 27.29 -1.51 15.52
C ASP A 593 28.22 -2.52 14.81
N VAL A 594 29.44 -2.08 14.53
CA VAL A 594 30.47 -2.87 13.84
C VAL A 594 30.86 -4.16 14.56
N HIS A 595 30.60 -4.27 15.87
CA HIS A 595 30.90 -5.47 16.65
C HIS A 595 29.80 -6.53 16.57
N ARG A 596 28.61 -6.17 16.10
CA ARG A 596 27.48 -7.12 15.95
C ARG A 596 27.14 -7.40 14.50
N MET A 597 27.36 -6.45 13.60
CA MET A 597 26.92 -6.51 12.21
C MET A 597 27.36 -7.77 11.44
N ARG A 598 26.56 -8.08 10.42
CA ARG A 598 26.81 -9.08 9.39
C ARG A 598 26.67 -8.42 8.03
N ALA A 599 27.79 -7.91 7.52
CA ALA A 599 27.79 -7.06 6.32
C ALA A 599 28.30 -7.78 5.07
N LEU A 600 27.70 -7.45 3.92
CA LEU A 600 28.22 -7.73 2.58
C LEU A 600 28.65 -6.43 1.90
N GLY A 601 29.86 -6.38 1.36
CA GLY A 601 30.37 -5.25 0.60
C GLY A 601 30.59 -5.57 -0.87
N PHE A 602 29.98 -4.80 -1.77
CA PHE A 602 30.07 -4.99 -3.22
C PHE A 602 31.07 -4.02 -3.85
N CYS A 603 32.19 -4.56 -4.34
CA CYS A 603 33.34 -3.83 -4.87
C CYS A 603 33.42 -3.90 -6.41
N VAL A 604 34.16 -2.97 -7.02
CA VAL A 604 34.35 -2.91 -8.49
C VAL A 604 35.25 -4.01 -9.05
N SER A 605 36.21 -4.51 -8.26
CA SER A 605 37.22 -5.47 -8.72
C SER A 605 37.71 -6.34 -7.57
N ILE A 606 38.39 -7.43 -7.90
CA ILE A 606 39.02 -8.32 -6.91
C ILE A 606 40.03 -7.54 -6.05
N GLY A 607 40.87 -6.70 -6.67
CA GLY A 607 41.84 -5.88 -5.96
C GLY A 607 41.18 -4.89 -5.00
N HIS A 608 40.05 -4.28 -5.39
CA HIS A 608 39.29 -3.41 -4.48
C HIS A 608 38.68 -4.20 -3.30
N ALA A 609 38.16 -5.41 -3.54
CA ALA A 609 37.60 -6.24 -2.47
C ALA A 609 38.67 -6.66 -1.44
N GLU A 610 39.86 -7.04 -1.92
CA GLU A 610 41.01 -7.39 -1.08
C GLU A 610 41.50 -6.17 -0.27
N PHE A 611 41.61 -5.00 -0.91
CA PHE A 611 41.97 -3.74 -0.26
C PHE A 611 41.00 -3.36 0.86
N MET A 612 39.69 -3.42 0.61
CA MET A 612 38.69 -3.08 1.64
C MET A 612 38.67 -4.06 2.81
N ALA A 613 38.85 -5.36 2.54
CA ALA A 613 38.92 -6.39 3.58
C ALA A 613 40.12 -6.17 4.51
N ASP A 614 41.28 -5.86 3.94
CA ASP A 614 42.50 -5.56 4.69
C ASP A 614 42.36 -4.25 5.48
N TRP A 615 41.84 -3.18 4.84
CA TRP A 615 41.60 -1.89 5.50
C TRP A 615 40.69 -2.03 6.72
N PHE A 616 39.55 -2.69 6.58
CA PHE A 616 38.60 -2.88 7.69
C PHE A 616 39.23 -3.70 8.83
N THR A 617 39.96 -4.76 8.50
CA THR A 617 40.61 -5.63 9.48
C THR A 617 41.68 -4.88 10.28
N ARG A 618 42.54 -4.09 9.61
CA ARG A 618 43.55 -3.24 10.27
C ARG A 618 42.93 -2.22 11.22
N HIS A 619 41.69 -1.81 10.97
CA HIS A 619 40.95 -0.84 11.79
C HIS A 619 39.93 -1.50 12.73
N GLY A 620 40.15 -2.77 13.09
CA GLY A 620 39.42 -3.46 14.16
C GLY A 620 38.08 -4.07 13.77
N VAL A 621 37.80 -4.23 12.48
CA VAL A 621 36.59 -4.89 11.96
C VAL A 621 36.98 -6.14 11.16
N PRO A 622 36.93 -7.35 11.76
CA PRO A 622 37.34 -8.59 11.10
C PRO A 622 36.60 -8.81 9.77
N SER A 623 37.33 -8.80 8.66
CA SER A 623 36.74 -8.82 7.32
C SER A 623 37.53 -9.72 6.38
N ALA A 624 36.87 -10.25 5.34
CA ALA A 624 37.53 -11.09 4.33
C ALA A 624 36.99 -10.80 2.92
N ALA A 625 37.83 -11.02 1.91
CA ALA A 625 37.41 -10.96 0.51
C ALA A 625 37.03 -12.36 -0.01
N VAL A 626 35.88 -12.48 -0.65
CA VAL A 626 35.40 -13.72 -1.28
C VAL A 626 35.39 -13.53 -2.80
N THR A 627 36.34 -14.20 -3.46
CA THR A 627 36.66 -14.01 -4.88
C THR A 627 36.60 -15.33 -5.64
N SER A 628 36.44 -15.25 -6.96
CA SER A 628 36.31 -16.44 -7.84
C SER A 628 37.62 -17.23 -7.97
N ARG A 629 38.73 -16.69 -7.46
CA ARG A 629 40.06 -17.33 -7.42
C ARG A 629 40.20 -18.31 -6.26
N ALA A 630 39.41 -18.17 -5.20
CA ALA A 630 39.46 -19.07 -4.05
C ALA A 630 38.84 -20.43 -4.40
N ASP A 631 39.43 -21.52 -3.91
CA ASP A 631 38.83 -22.85 -4.05
C ASP A 631 37.53 -22.97 -3.24
N ARG A 632 36.69 -23.96 -3.58
CA ARG A 632 35.40 -24.15 -2.89
C ARG A 632 35.58 -24.44 -1.40
N SER A 633 36.68 -25.07 -0.98
CA SER A 633 36.91 -25.44 0.42
C SER A 633 37.14 -24.18 1.28
N ALA A 634 38.00 -23.28 0.80
CA ALA A 634 38.28 -21.98 1.41
C ALA A 634 37.04 -21.09 1.48
N GLN A 635 36.22 -21.07 0.41
CA GLN A 635 34.95 -20.34 0.40
C GLN A 635 33.98 -20.84 1.46
N HIS A 636 33.83 -22.16 1.63
CA HIS A 636 32.99 -22.74 2.69
C HIS A 636 33.53 -22.39 4.09
N GLY A 637 34.85 -22.36 4.27
CA GLY A 637 35.49 -21.95 5.52
C GLY A 637 35.15 -20.51 5.90
N LEU A 638 35.30 -19.56 4.97
CA LEU A 638 34.97 -18.15 5.18
C LEU A 638 33.48 -17.94 5.48
N LEU A 639 32.60 -18.63 4.75
CA LEU A 639 31.16 -18.57 5.01
C LEU A 639 30.82 -19.10 6.40
N ARG A 640 31.42 -20.22 6.81
CA ARG A 640 31.23 -20.77 8.17
C ARG A 640 31.67 -19.78 9.24
N ASP A 641 32.83 -19.15 9.08
CA ASP A 641 33.36 -18.18 10.05
C ASP A 641 32.52 -16.89 10.09
N PHE A 642 31.92 -16.50 8.96
CA PHE A 642 30.92 -15.44 8.90
C PHE A 642 29.62 -15.82 9.63
N ARG A 643 29.10 -17.05 9.43
CA ARG A 643 27.90 -17.55 10.16
C ARG A 643 28.14 -17.58 11.68
N ALA A 644 29.31 -18.07 12.10
CA ALA A 644 29.71 -18.14 13.50
C ALA A 644 30.08 -16.76 14.11
N GLY A 645 30.21 -15.75 13.26
CA GLY A 645 30.44 -14.38 13.67
C GLY A 645 31.84 -13.94 13.98
N LYS A 646 32.82 -14.76 13.59
CA LYS A 646 34.24 -14.43 13.64
C LYS A 646 34.59 -13.36 12.61
N LEU A 647 33.90 -13.36 11.47
CA LEU A 647 33.95 -12.31 10.46
C LEU A 647 32.71 -11.42 10.54
N ARG A 648 32.89 -10.11 10.38
CA ARG A 648 31.83 -9.09 10.39
C ARG A 648 31.48 -8.62 8.98
N VAL A 649 32.44 -8.61 8.05
CA VAL A 649 32.22 -8.19 6.67
C VAL A 649 32.80 -9.20 5.67
N LEU A 650 32.03 -9.51 4.64
CA LEU A 650 32.55 -10.17 3.43
C LEU A 650 32.50 -9.21 2.25
N PHE A 651 33.67 -8.90 1.68
CA PHE A 651 33.79 -8.11 0.46
C PHE A 651 33.80 -9.02 -0.77
N THR A 652 33.04 -8.66 -1.80
CA THR A 652 32.95 -9.44 -3.04
C THR A 652 32.79 -8.53 -4.26
N VAL A 653 32.91 -9.12 -5.45
CA VAL A 653 32.58 -8.48 -6.72
C VAL A 653 31.21 -8.96 -7.18
N ASP A 654 31.12 -10.20 -7.70
CA ASP A 654 29.87 -10.76 -8.25
C ASP A 654 29.45 -12.12 -7.66
N LEU A 655 30.27 -12.74 -6.80
CA LEU A 655 30.03 -14.10 -6.30
C LEU A 655 28.76 -14.25 -5.45
N PHE A 656 28.34 -13.18 -4.77
CA PHE A 656 27.11 -13.16 -3.99
C PHE A 656 25.93 -12.55 -4.73
N ASN A 657 26.08 -12.27 -6.04
CA ASN A 657 24.96 -11.80 -6.83
C ASN A 657 23.88 -12.89 -6.96
N GLU A 658 24.22 -14.19 -6.91
CA GLU A 658 23.31 -15.33 -7.07
C GLU A 658 23.67 -16.52 -6.16
N GLY A 659 22.65 -17.27 -5.68
CA GLY A 659 22.84 -18.65 -5.19
C GLY A 659 23.39 -18.89 -3.77
N VAL A 660 23.57 -17.88 -2.91
CA VAL A 660 24.01 -18.08 -1.51
C VAL A 660 22.92 -17.64 -0.52
N ASP A 661 22.55 -18.54 0.39
CA ASP A 661 21.54 -18.30 1.44
C ASP A 661 22.19 -17.84 2.76
N LEU A 662 22.07 -16.54 3.04
CA LEU A 662 22.60 -15.86 4.23
C LEU A 662 21.52 -14.93 4.83
N PRO A 663 20.47 -15.48 5.48
CA PRO A 663 19.37 -14.68 6.02
C PRO A 663 19.83 -13.70 7.11
N MET A 664 20.88 -14.04 7.86
CA MET A 664 21.45 -13.22 8.92
C MET A 664 22.16 -11.93 8.47
N VAL A 665 22.31 -11.67 7.15
CA VAL A 665 22.94 -10.42 6.66
C VAL A 665 22.04 -9.24 7.00
N ASP A 666 22.55 -8.33 7.82
CA ASP A 666 21.86 -7.14 8.32
C ASP A 666 22.37 -5.83 7.70
N THR A 667 23.49 -5.88 6.96
CA THR A 667 24.14 -4.68 6.41
C THR A 667 24.63 -4.92 4.98
N ILE A 668 24.37 -3.98 4.08
CA ILE A 668 24.91 -3.97 2.71
C ILE A 668 25.69 -2.68 2.47
N LEU A 669 26.92 -2.83 1.96
CA LEU A 669 27.78 -1.72 1.53
C LEU A 669 27.85 -1.73 0.00
N MET A 670 27.25 -0.73 -0.65
CA MET A 670 27.34 -0.53 -2.09
C MET A 670 28.53 0.37 -2.38
N LEU A 671 29.66 -0.24 -2.70
CA LEU A 671 30.94 0.45 -2.89
C LEU A 671 31.31 0.62 -4.37
N ARG A 672 30.40 0.29 -5.28
CA ARG A 672 30.57 0.40 -6.74
C ARG A 672 29.38 1.12 -7.38
N PRO A 673 29.60 1.89 -8.47
CA PRO A 673 28.51 2.46 -9.26
C PRO A 673 27.75 1.34 -9.97
N THR A 674 26.63 0.91 -9.37
CA THR A 674 25.81 -0.16 -9.93
C THR A 674 24.73 0.45 -10.83
N GLU A 675 25.00 0.51 -12.14
CA GLU A 675 24.06 1.08 -13.12
C GLU A 675 22.82 0.19 -13.29
N SER A 676 23.05 -1.11 -13.42
CA SER A 676 21.98 -2.08 -13.68
C SER A 676 21.05 -2.19 -12.48
N ALA A 677 19.78 -1.82 -12.67
CA ALA A 677 18.72 -2.01 -11.68
C ALA A 677 18.59 -3.49 -11.26
N THR A 678 18.83 -4.41 -12.20
CA THR A 678 18.90 -5.85 -11.97
C THR A 678 19.94 -6.20 -10.91
N ILE A 679 21.20 -5.83 -11.14
CA ILE A 679 22.29 -6.13 -10.20
C ILE A 679 22.04 -5.45 -8.86
N PHE A 680 21.57 -4.20 -8.87
CA PHE A 680 21.25 -3.46 -7.66
C PHE A 680 20.20 -4.19 -6.80
N LEU A 681 19.09 -4.65 -7.42
CA LEU A 681 18.06 -5.41 -6.72
C LEU A 681 18.55 -6.79 -6.26
N GLN A 682 19.35 -7.49 -7.07
CA GLN A 682 19.92 -8.79 -6.67
C GLN A 682 20.80 -8.65 -5.43
N GLN A 683 21.66 -7.62 -5.40
CA GLN A 683 22.53 -7.32 -4.27
C GLN A 683 21.71 -6.97 -3.02
N LEU A 684 20.76 -6.05 -3.15
CA LEU A 684 19.87 -5.64 -2.08
C LEU A 684 19.06 -6.84 -1.53
N GLY A 685 18.51 -7.67 -2.42
CA GLY A 685 17.72 -8.87 -2.11
C GLY A 685 18.43 -9.91 -1.26
N ARG A 686 19.77 -9.87 -1.16
CA ARG A 686 20.54 -10.72 -0.24
C ARG A 686 20.31 -10.35 1.22
N GLY A 687 20.20 -9.05 1.51
CA GLY A 687 19.97 -8.54 2.86
C GLY A 687 18.50 -8.51 3.28
N LEU A 688 17.57 -8.61 2.32
CA LEU A 688 16.13 -8.46 2.55
C LEU A 688 15.42 -9.73 3.03
N ARG A 689 16.12 -10.85 3.21
CA ARG A 689 15.50 -12.09 3.77
C ARG A 689 15.13 -11.88 5.23
N LEU A 690 14.08 -12.53 5.72
CA LEU A 690 13.72 -12.47 7.16
C LEU A 690 14.70 -13.33 7.98
N ASP A 691 14.99 -12.88 9.20
CA ASP A 691 15.80 -13.57 10.21
C ASP A 691 15.40 -13.03 11.60
N ASP A 692 15.27 -13.90 12.60
CA ASP A 692 14.70 -13.54 13.92
C ASP A 692 15.53 -12.48 14.66
N ASP A 693 16.84 -12.47 14.44
CA ASP A 693 17.76 -11.50 15.05
C ASP A 693 17.92 -10.20 14.22
N LYS A 694 17.20 -10.09 13.10
CA LYS A 694 17.33 -8.98 12.14
C LYS A 694 16.06 -8.12 12.05
N PRO A 695 16.02 -6.95 12.73
CA PRO A 695 14.85 -6.07 12.67
C PRO A 695 14.74 -5.28 11.35
N CYS A 696 15.87 -5.04 10.67
CA CYS A 696 15.92 -4.42 9.36
C CYS A 696 17.28 -4.60 8.70
N LEU A 697 17.31 -4.45 7.38
CA LEU A 697 18.52 -4.33 6.59
C LEU A 697 19.02 -2.88 6.57
N THR A 698 20.27 -2.61 6.96
CA THR A 698 20.90 -1.31 6.73
C THR A 698 21.67 -1.32 5.41
N VAL A 699 21.44 -0.34 4.55
CA VAL A 699 22.11 -0.18 3.25
C VAL A 699 22.86 1.14 3.26
N LEU A 700 24.17 1.09 3.01
CA LEU A 700 25.00 2.27 2.79
C LEU A 700 25.41 2.31 1.31
N ASP A 701 24.89 3.28 0.58
CA ASP A 701 25.22 3.53 -0.83
C ASP A 701 26.05 4.79 -0.96
N PHE A 702 27.27 4.67 -1.49
CA PHE A 702 28.22 5.76 -1.63
C PHE A 702 28.06 6.39 -3.02
N ILE A 703 27.44 7.58 -3.05
CA ILE A 703 26.99 8.26 -4.26
C ILE A 703 27.93 9.45 -4.54
N GLY A 704 28.76 9.28 -5.58
CA GLY A 704 29.63 10.33 -6.12
C GLY A 704 29.12 10.92 -7.42
N GLY A 705 29.93 11.79 -8.04
CA GLY A 705 29.63 12.38 -9.34
C GLY A 705 29.49 11.29 -10.40
N GLN A 706 28.30 11.16 -11.01
CA GLN A 706 28.06 10.14 -12.04
C GLN A 706 28.11 10.74 -13.44
N HIS A 707 28.35 9.88 -14.42
CA HIS A 707 28.27 10.19 -15.84
C HIS A 707 26.82 10.56 -16.20
N ALA A 708 26.61 11.48 -17.15
CA ALA A 708 25.29 11.99 -17.52
C ALA A 708 24.30 10.90 -17.98
N ASN A 709 24.83 9.81 -18.54
CA ASN A 709 24.05 8.65 -19.00
C ASN A 709 23.71 7.63 -17.89
N PHE A 710 24.21 7.80 -16.66
CA PHE A 710 23.87 6.93 -15.55
C PHE A 710 22.36 7.05 -15.23
N ARG A 711 21.66 5.94 -15.03
CA ARG A 711 20.20 5.91 -14.92
C ARG A 711 19.71 5.69 -13.49
N PHE A 712 19.73 6.74 -12.67
CA PHE A 712 19.19 6.65 -11.30
C PHE A 712 17.68 6.35 -11.28
N ASP A 713 16.93 6.82 -12.29
CA ASP A 713 15.48 6.59 -12.36
C ASP A 713 15.14 5.09 -12.35
N LEU A 714 15.91 4.24 -13.04
CA LEU A 714 15.64 2.81 -13.09
C LEU A 714 15.83 2.14 -11.71
N ARG A 715 16.90 2.49 -10.98
CA ARG A 715 17.16 1.96 -9.63
C ARG A 715 16.09 2.39 -8.64
N TRP A 716 15.75 3.68 -8.64
CA TRP A 716 14.78 4.21 -7.69
C TRP A 716 13.38 3.70 -7.98
N ARG A 717 12.97 3.55 -9.24
CA ARG A 717 11.70 2.86 -9.58
C ARG A 717 11.70 1.43 -9.07
N ALA A 718 12.77 0.69 -9.33
CA ALA A 718 12.90 -0.70 -8.90
C ALA A 718 12.80 -0.82 -7.36
N LEU A 719 13.34 0.16 -6.63
CA LEU A 719 13.25 0.22 -5.17
C LEU A 719 11.89 0.69 -4.66
N THR A 720 11.29 1.67 -5.33
CA THR A 720 10.13 2.43 -4.80
C THR A 720 8.77 2.05 -5.41
N GLY A 721 8.75 1.31 -6.52
CA GLY A 721 7.52 0.98 -7.24
C GLY A 721 6.79 2.18 -7.86
N VAL A 722 7.24 3.41 -7.63
CA VAL A 722 6.56 4.61 -8.14
C VAL A 722 6.93 4.87 -9.60
N SER A 723 6.05 5.57 -10.32
CA SER A 723 6.30 5.95 -11.72
C SER A 723 7.55 6.82 -11.88
N ARG A 724 8.16 6.83 -13.07
CA ARG A 724 9.36 7.64 -13.40
C ARG A 724 9.27 9.08 -12.92
N ARG A 725 8.10 9.69 -13.04
CA ARG A 725 7.84 11.07 -12.62
C ARG A 725 7.70 11.21 -11.10
N ALA A 726 7.00 10.28 -10.47
CA ALA A 726 6.80 10.27 -9.02
C ALA A 726 8.12 10.04 -8.27
N VAL A 727 9.12 9.37 -8.87
CA VAL A 727 10.45 9.20 -8.28
C VAL A 727 11.09 10.56 -7.96
N ARG A 728 10.99 11.53 -8.86
CA ARG A 728 11.55 12.86 -8.62
C ARG A 728 10.88 13.54 -7.42
N ASP A 729 9.55 13.57 -7.42
CA ASP A 729 8.78 14.24 -6.36
C ASP A 729 9.02 13.51 -5.01
N ALA A 730 9.15 12.19 -5.03
CA ALA A 730 9.52 11.38 -3.87
C ALA A 730 10.94 11.72 -3.36
N VAL A 731 11.95 11.83 -4.22
CA VAL A 731 13.31 12.24 -3.81
C VAL A 731 13.28 13.66 -3.23
N GLU A 732 12.57 14.61 -3.85
CA GLU A 732 12.47 15.99 -3.35
C GLU A 732 11.83 16.05 -1.95
N GLN A 733 10.82 15.21 -1.69
CA GLN A 733 10.07 15.14 -0.43
C GLN A 733 10.59 14.10 0.59
N ASP A 734 11.80 13.56 0.38
CA ASP A 734 12.42 12.57 1.28
C ASP A 734 11.58 11.29 1.47
N PHE A 735 10.99 10.83 0.37
CA PHE A 735 10.24 9.58 0.23
C PHE A 735 9.10 9.43 1.26
N PRO A 736 8.04 10.26 1.17
CA PRO A 736 6.97 10.30 2.18
C PRO A 736 6.12 9.03 2.22
N SER A 737 6.14 8.21 1.16
CA SER A 737 5.23 7.10 0.95
C SER A 737 5.88 5.71 1.01
N LEU A 738 7.03 5.52 1.68
CA LEU A 738 7.72 4.22 1.75
C LEU A 738 6.90 3.09 2.44
N PRO A 739 7.12 1.80 2.10
CA PRO A 739 6.54 0.66 2.78
C PRO A 739 6.84 0.70 4.27
N SER A 740 5.96 0.10 5.06
CA SER A 740 6.13 0.09 6.50
C SER A 740 7.51 -0.47 6.87
N GLY A 741 8.25 0.32 7.64
CA GLY A 741 9.54 -0.05 8.22
C GLY A 741 10.72 0.30 7.33
N CYS A 742 10.47 0.70 6.09
CA CYS A 742 11.48 1.18 5.18
C CYS A 742 11.77 2.67 5.42
N HIS A 743 13.04 3.04 5.31
CA HIS A 743 13.47 4.42 5.42
C HIS A 743 14.53 4.70 4.37
N VAL A 744 14.45 5.83 3.69
CA VAL A 744 15.48 6.29 2.76
C VAL A 744 15.89 7.69 3.20
N GLN A 745 17.20 7.86 3.42
CA GLN A 745 17.80 9.13 3.73
C GLN A 745 18.97 9.37 2.77
N LEU A 746 18.94 10.49 2.07
CA LEU A 746 20.04 10.94 1.23
C LEU A 746 20.73 12.13 1.89
N ASP A 747 22.06 12.11 1.94
CA ASP A 747 22.83 13.29 2.31
C ASP A 747 22.55 14.43 1.32
N ARG A 748 22.66 15.69 1.79
CA ARG A 748 22.30 16.87 0.98
C ARG A 748 22.93 16.86 -0.42
N VAL A 749 24.24 16.58 -0.50
CA VAL A 749 24.98 16.56 -1.77
C VAL A 749 24.56 15.36 -2.64
N ALA A 750 24.38 14.18 -2.03
CA ALA A 750 23.90 13.00 -2.75
C ALA A 750 22.49 13.22 -3.34
N LYS A 751 21.60 13.88 -2.59
CA LYS A 751 20.25 14.27 -3.05
C LYS A 751 20.32 15.20 -4.25
N GLU A 752 21.19 16.21 -4.24
CA GLU A 752 21.39 17.13 -5.36
C GLU A 752 21.89 16.41 -6.63
N VAL A 753 22.87 15.50 -6.49
CA VAL A 753 23.40 14.69 -7.61
C VAL A 753 22.31 13.82 -8.24
N VAL A 754 21.50 13.13 -7.40
CA VAL A 754 20.39 12.30 -7.87
C VAL A 754 19.33 13.15 -8.58
N LEU A 755 18.94 14.29 -8.01
CA LEU A 755 17.93 15.18 -8.61
C LEU A 755 18.39 15.78 -9.94
N ALA A 756 19.65 16.17 -10.06
CA ALA A 756 20.22 16.68 -11.30
C ALA A 756 20.13 15.63 -12.43
N ASN A 757 20.48 14.38 -12.13
CA ASN A 757 20.39 13.27 -13.08
C ASN A 757 18.94 12.92 -13.45
N LEU A 758 18.02 12.89 -12.48
CA LEU A 758 16.60 12.63 -12.75
C LEU A 758 15.97 13.70 -13.66
N ARG A 759 16.42 14.96 -13.55
CA ARG A 759 15.96 16.07 -14.41
C ARG A 759 16.45 15.92 -15.85
N SER A 760 17.67 15.41 -16.06
CA SER A 760 18.21 15.20 -17.42
C SER A 760 17.68 13.94 -18.11
N ALA A 761 17.27 12.91 -17.36
CA ALA A 761 16.90 11.60 -17.89
C ALA A 761 15.43 11.44 -18.37
N LEU A 762 14.53 12.40 -18.13
CA LEU A 762 13.09 12.27 -18.43
C LEU A 762 12.60 13.18 -19.58
N PRO A 763 12.38 12.66 -20.81
CA PRO A 763 11.93 13.46 -21.95
C PRO A 763 10.41 13.69 -21.97
N THR A 764 9.76 13.92 -20.83
CA THR A 764 8.30 14.18 -20.76
C THR A 764 7.87 15.53 -21.35
N SER A 765 8.84 16.35 -21.78
CA SER A 765 8.53 17.59 -22.48
C SER A 765 8.17 17.30 -23.93
N LYS A 766 7.29 18.13 -24.52
CA LYS A 766 6.96 18.07 -25.94
C LYS A 766 8.21 18.02 -26.84
N LYS A 767 9.27 18.77 -26.50
CA LYS A 767 10.54 18.76 -27.24
C LYS A 767 11.29 17.42 -27.09
N GLY A 768 11.27 16.84 -25.89
CA GLY A 768 11.88 15.53 -25.60
C GLY A 768 11.21 14.41 -26.38
N LEU A 769 9.88 14.29 -26.29
CA LEU A 769 9.10 13.27 -27.01
C LEU A 769 9.35 13.33 -28.53
N VAL A 770 9.40 14.54 -29.10
CA VAL A 770 9.67 14.75 -30.53
C VAL A 770 11.10 14.32 -30.91
N ALA A 771 12.08 14.60 -30.05
CA ALA A 771 13.48 14.21 -30.29
C ALA A 771 13.64 12.68 -30.27
N GLU A 772 13.04 12.00 -29.28
CA GLU A 772 13.05 10.53 -29.19
C GLU A 772 12.40 9.88 -30.42
N LEU A 773 11.22 10.35 -30.83
CA LEU A 773 10.55 9.80 -32.00
C LEU A 773 11.34 10.04 -33.29
N ARG A 774 11.97 11.21 -33.46
CA ARG A 774 12.86 11.47 -34.60
C ARG A 774 14.08 10.56 -34.62
N GLN A 775 14.59 10.17 -33.46
CA GLN A 775 15.73 9.29 -33.34
C GLN A 775 15.36 7.83 -33.66
N LEU A 776 14.18 7.38 -33.25
CA LEU A 776 13.68 6.03 -33.53
C LEU A 776 13.18 5.87 -34.98
N GLY A 777 12.72 6.96 -35.60
CA GLY A 777 12.19 6.96 -36.96
C GLY A 777 10.71 6.60 -37.03
N ASP A 778 10.26 6.09 -38.18
CA ASP A 778 8.85 5.72 -38.39
C ASP A 778 8.52 4.36 -37.75
N VAL A 779 8.24 4.39 -36.46
CA VAL A 779 7.86 3.24 -35.64
C VAL A 779 6.37 3.28 -35.28
N SER A 780 5.83 2.14 -34.84
CA SER A 780 4.46 2.09 -34.28
C SER A 780 4.39 2.69 -32.87
N LEU A 781 3.18 3.00 -32.38
CA LEU A 781 3.00 3.47 -31.00
C LEU A 781 3.53 2.43 -29.98
N ALA A 782 3.21 1.15 -30.19
CA ALA A 782 3.65 0.07 -29.30
C ALA A 782 5.18 -0.03 -29.26
N GLU A 783 5.85 0.11 -30.41
CA GLU A 783 7.30 0.11 -30.50
C GLU A 783 7.92 1.36 -29.86
N PHE A 784 7.37 2.54 -30.10
CA PHE A 784 7.82 3.77 -29.46
C PHE A 784 7.75 3.68 -27.92
N LEU A 785 6.64 3.19 -27.36
CA LEU A 785 6.49 3.04 -25.92
C LEU A 785 7.49 2.02 -25.35
N ARG A 786 7.72 0.90 -26.06
CA ARG A 786 8.67 -0.13 -25.65
C ARG A 786 10.12 0.40 -25.61
N GLU A 787 10.56 1.06 -26.67
CA GLU A 787 11.94 1.54 -26.79
C GLU A 787 12.25 2.72 -25.84
N THR A 788 11.27 3.57 -25.58
CA THR A 788 11.43 4.72 -24.66
C THR A 788 11.14 4.37 -23.20
N GLY A 789 10.39 3.29 -22.96
CA GLY A 789 9.84 2.93 -21.64
C GLY A 789 8.89 3.99 -21.08
N LEU A 790 8.24 4.76 -21.95
CA LEU A 790 7.16 5.69 -21.61
C LEU A 790 5.84 4.94 -21.49
N GLU A 791 4.92 5.47 -20.70
CA GLU A 791 3.54 4.97 -20.66
C GLU A 791 2.70 5.65 -21.75
N ILE A 792 1.64 4.99 -22.22
CA ILE A 792 0.75 5.56 -23.25
C ILE A 792 0.17 6.91 -22.78
N GLU A 793 -0.14 7.04 -21.50
CA GLU A 793 -0.62 8.27 -20.88
C GLU A 793 0.34 9.45 -21.11
N ASP A 794 1.66 9.24 -21.14
CA ASP A 794 2.64 10.32 -21.35
C ASP A 794 2.52 10.97 -22.73
N VAL A 795 2.02 10.24 -23.74
CA VAL A 795 1.75 10.74 -25.10
C VAL A 795 0.47 11.57 -25.15
N TYR A 796 -0.53 11.23 -24.35
CA TYR A 796 -1.87 11.83 -24.37
C TYR A 796 -2.13 12.87 -23.28
N ARG A 797 -1.27 12.95 -22.26
CA ARG A 797 -1.44 13.85 -21.10
C ARG A 797 -1.39 15.34 -21.44
N SER A 798 -0.86 15.72 -22.61
CA SER A 798 -0.83 17.10 -23.06
C SER A 798 -1.62 17.30 -24.34
N ALA A 799 -2.67 18.12 -24.27
CA ALA A 799 -3.43 18.55 -25.43
C ALA A 799 -2.57 19.27 -26.49
N SER A 800 -1.39 19.78 -26.13
CA SER A 800 -0.45 20.46 -27.04
C SER A 800 0.38 19.51 -27.92
N VAL A 801 0.43 18.22 -27.55
CA VAL A 801 1.03 17.15 -28.35
C VAL A 801 0.00 16.62 -29.34
N GLY A 802 -1.26 16.48 -28.90
CA GLY A 802 -2.38 16.08 -29.76
C GLY A 802 -2.48 14.57 -30.00
N GLY A 803 -2.00 13.75 -29.05
CA GLY A 803 -1.97 12.30 -29.15
C GLY A 803 -0.84 11.79 -30.04
N TRP A 804 -0.92 10.51 -30.42
CA TRP A 804 0.12 9.85 -31.23
C TRP A 804 0.25 10.46 -32.63
N THR A 805 -0.87 10.71 -33.31
CA THR A 805 -0.88 11.37 -34.62
C THR A 805 -0.27 12.78 -34.53
N GLY A 806 -0.62 13.53 -33.48
CA GLY A 806 -0.05 14.85 -33.25
C GLY A 806 1.46 14.82 -33.00
N LEU A 807 1.95 13.84 -32.23
CA LEU A 807 3.38 13.62 -32.01
C LEU A 807 4.12 13.29 -33.32
N ARG A 808 3.57 12.39 -34.15
CA ARG A 808 4.14 12.04 -35.46
C ARG A 808 4.23 13.25 -36.39
N ARG A 809 3.19 14.11 -36.43
CA ARG A 809 3.21 15.37 -37.18
C ARG A 809 4.28 16.33 -36.68
N LEU A 810 4.43 16.49 -35.36
CA LEU A 810 5.47 17.33 -34.75
C LEU A 810 6.89 16.82 -35.04
N ALA A 811 7.05 15.50 -35.12
CA ALA A 811 8.31 14.86 -35.50
C ALA A 811 8.62 15.01 -37.01
N GLY A 812 7.63 15.32 -37.84
CA GLY A 812 7.76 15.38 -39.29
C GLY A 812 7.61 14.03 -39.99
N LEU A 813 7.07 13.02 -39.30
CA LEU A 813 6.87 11.64 -39.79
C LEU A 813 5.46 11.41 -40.36
N ASP A 814 4.54 12.35 -40.14
CA ASP A 814 3.20 12.35 -40.73
C ASP A 814 2.94 13.73 -41.34
N THR A 815 2.60 13.76 -42.62
CA THR A 815 2.34 14.98 -43.41
C THR A 815 0.86 15.18 -43.73
N SER A 816 -0.04 14.36 -43.17
CA SER A 816 -1.48 14.50 -43.35
C SER A 816 -1.99 15.83 -42.77
N SER A 817 -2.80 16.54 -43.55
CA SER A 817 -3.51 17.74 -43.09
C SER A 817 -4.60 17.34 -42.09
N PRO A 818 -4.70 17.99 -40.92
CA PRO A 818 -5.77 17.72 -39.96
C PRO A 818 -7.13 18.16 -40.53
N GLY A 819 -8.12 17.28 -40.52
CA GLY A 819 -9.49 17.66 -40.85
C GLY A 819 -10.21 18.36 -39.67
N PRO A 820 -11.51 18.65 -39.82
CA PRO A 820 -12.26 19.49 -38.88
C PRO A 820 -12.42 18.85 -37.49
N ASP A 821 -12.40 17.52 -37.39
CA ASP A 821 -12.62 16.77 -36.15
C ASP A 821 -11.32 16.27 -35.50
N ASP A 822 -10.17 16.45 -36.15
CA ASP A 822 -8.88 15.89 -35.73
C ASP A 822 -8.54 16.16 -34.25
N ARG A 823 -8.76 17.40 -33.80
CA ARG A 823 -8.47 17.81 -32.42
C ARG A 823 -9.42 17.19 -31.41
N GLU A 824 -10.70 17.06 -31.76
CA GLU A 824 -11.72 16.49 -30.88
C GLU A 824 -11.51 14.98 -30.72
N LEU A 825 -11.26 14.28 -31.84
CA LEU A 825 -10.94 12.85 -31.88
C LEU A 825 -9.66 12.54 -31.10
N GLY A 826 -8.60 13.33 -31.25
CA GLY A 826 -7.37 13.15 -30.47
C GLY A 826 -7.59 13.25 -28.96
N ARG A 827 -8.46 14.17 -28.51
CA ARG A 827 -8.86 14.25 -27.09
C ARG A 827 -9.74 13.08 -26.68
N ALA A 828 -10.62 12.61 -27.55
CA ALA A 828 -11.48 11.47 -27.27
C ALA A 828 -10.68 10.18 -27.08
N ILE A 829 -9.70 9.93 -27.94
CA ILE A 829 -8.77 8.80 -27.82
C ILE A 829 -8.05 8.85 -26.46
N GLY A 830 -7.55 10.02 -26.04
CA GLY A 830 -6.93 10.18 -24.72
C GLY A 830 -7.87 9.88 -23.53
N ARG A 831 -9.18 10.14 -23.67
CA ARG A 831 -10.17 9.82 -22.63
C ARG A 831 -10.58 8.34 -22.61
N MET A 832 -10.22 7.55 -23.63
CA MET A 832 -10.54 6.13 -23.74
C MET A 832 -9.38 5.22 -23.30
N LEU A 833 -8.29 5.77 -22.75
CA LEU A 833 -7.14 4.97 -22.32
C LEU A 833 -7.44 4.03 -21.14
N HIS A 834 -8.61 4.16 -20.50
CA HIS A 834 -9.06 3.26 -19.43
C HIS A 834 -9.67 1.95 -19.92
N LEU A 835 -9.93 1.79 -21.21
CA LEU A 835 -10.56 0.59 -21.77
C LEU A 835 -9.70 -0.66 -21.52
N ASP A 836 -10.28 -1.66 -20.86
CA ASP A 836 -9.60 -2.89 -20.43
C ASP A 836 -10.46 -4.16 -20.59
N ASP A 837 -11.44 -4.14 -21.50
CA ASP A 837 -12.20 -5.32 -21.92
C ASP A 837 -12.14 -5.58 -23.42
N VAL A 838 -12.28 -6.86 -23.76
CA VAL A 838 -12.14 -7.37 -25.11
C VAL A 838 -13.24 -6.87 -26.04
N ASP A 839 -14.48 -6.72 -25.57
CA ASP A 839 -15.63 -6.41 -26.43
C ASP A 839 -15.54 -4.97 -26.99
N ARG A 840 -15.22 -3.99 -26.13
CA ARG A 840 -15.05 -2.59 -26.55
C ARG A 840 -13.79 -2.39 -27.39
N LEU A 841 -12.67 -3.05 -27.06
CA LEU A 841 -11.44 -2.94 -27.85
C LEU A 841 -11.57 -3.60 -29.23
N ASP A 842 -12.27 -4.73 -29.33
CA ASP A 842 -12.54 -5.38 -30.61
C ASP A 842 -13.48 -4.54 -31.48
N LEU A 843 -14.49 -3.91 -30.86
CA LEU A 843 -15.33 -2.93 -31.55
C LEU A 843 -14.50 -1.75 -32.08
N LEU A 844 -13.60 -1.20 -31.27
CA LEU A 844 -12.70 -0.11 -31.68
C LEU A 844 -11.82 -0.52 -32.85
N ALA A 845 -11.21 -1.70 -32.81
CA ALA A 845 -10.36 -2.21 -33.87
C ALA A 845 -11.12 -2.39 -35.20
N ARG A 846 -12.34 -2.94 -35.15
CA ARG A 846 -13.23 -3.11 -36.31
C ARG A 846 -13.68 -1.77 -36.90
N VAL A 847 -14.09 -0.83 -36.06
CA VAL A 847 -14.48 0.52 -36.50
C VAL A 847 -13.30 1.26 -37.13
N ALA A 848 -12.10 1.12 -36.57
CA ALA A 848 -10.90 1.75 -37.11
C ALA A 848 -10.60 1.29 -38.56
N VAL A 849 -10.85 0.02 -38.89
CA VAL A 849 -10.66 -0.51 -40.26
C VAL A 849 -11.83 -0.23 -41.20
N GLY A 850 -12.92 0.37 -40.73
CA GLY A 850 -14.06 0.79 -41.55
C GLY A 850 -15.28 -0.13 -41.47
N GLU A 851 -15.32 -1.05 -40.50
CA GLU A 851 -16.46 -1.93 -40.29
C GLU A 851 -17.55 -1.20 -39.48
N ARG A 852 -18.80 -1.26 -39.96
CA ARG A 852 -19.94 -0.65 -39.28
C ARG A 852 -20.29 -1.45 -38.00
N PRO A 853 -20.44 -0.79 -36.83
CA PRO A 853 -20.91 -1.44 -35.61
C PRO A 853 -22.29 -2.05 -35.75
N GLU A 854 -22.52 -3.18 -35.08
CA GLU A 854 -23.86 -3.71 -34.87
C GLU A 854 -24.69 -2.78 -33.95
N PRO A 855 -26.00 -2.64 -34.18
CA PRO A 855 -26.88 -1.89 -33.28
C PRO A 855 -26.87 -2.48 -31.87
N GLY A 856 -26.58 -1.66 -30.87
CA GLY A 856 -26.60 -2.09 -29.46
C GLY A 856 -25.81 -1.18 -28.53
N ARG A 857 -25.86 -1.49 -27.24
CA ARG A 857 -25.29 -0.69 -26.15
C ARG A 857 -23.79 -0.40 -26.30
N LEU A 858 -23.01 -1.31 -26.90
CA LEU A 858 -21.59 -1.08 -27.14
C LEU A 858 -21.34 0.07 -28.13
N TRP A 859 -22.21 0.24 -29.13
CA TRP A 859 -22.13 1.38 -30.04
C TRP A 859 -22.59 2.68 -29.37
N ASP A 860 -23.58 2.61 -28.48
CA ASP A 860 -24.00 3.75 -27.63
C ASP A 860 -22.79 4.28 -26.83
N MET A 861 -22.05 3.38 -26.18
CA MET A 861 -20.84 3.72 -25.42
C MET A 861 -19.80 4.39 -26.31
N LEU A 862 -19.41 3.72 -27.40
CA LEU A 862 -18.38 4.22 -28.32
C LEU A 862 -18.73 5.61 -28.87
N HIS A 863 -20.01 5.84 -29.20
CA HIS A 863 -20.48 7.14 -29.66
C HIS A 863 -20.23 8.24 -28.62
N PHE A 864 -20.60 8.00 -27.37
CA PHE A 864 -20.40 8.98 -26.30
C PHE A 864 -18.93 9.18 -25.92
N ASP A 865 -18.09 8.17 -26.08
CA ASP A 865 -16.66 8.30 -25.81
C ASP A 865 -15.98 9.20 -26.86
N LEU A 866 -16.30 8.96 -28.14
CA LEU A 866 -15.78 9.72 -29.28
C LEU A 866 -16.29 11.17 -29.31
N TRP A 867 -17.59 11.37 -29.09
CA TRP A 867 -18.26 12.65 -29.39
C TRP A 867 -18.81 13.36 -28.15
N GLY A 868 -18.72 12.74 -26.97
CA GLY A 868 -19.19 13.28 -25.71
C GLY A 868 -20.69 13.06 -25.46
N PRO A 869 -21.13 13.22 -24.19
CA PRO A 869 -22.46 12.82 -23.75
C PRO A 869 -23.59 13.75 -24.23
N GLN A 870 -23.27 14.90 -24.83
CA GLN A 870 -24.24 15.87 -25.32
C GLN A 870 -24.68 15.60 -26.76
N VAL A 871 -23.95 14.75 -27.50
CA VAL A 871 -24.26 14.44 -28.89
C VAL A 871 -25.34 13.34 -28.94
N PRO A 872 -26.52 13.60 -29.52
CA PRO A 872 -27.61 12.63 -29.51
C PRO A 872 -27.26 11.32 -30.22
N LEU A 873 -27.83 10.21 -29.73
CA LEU A 873 -27.67 8.89 -30.32
C LEU A 873 -28.20 8.79 -31.76
N ALA A 874 -29.12 9.67 -32.17
CA ALA A 874 -29.60 9.74 -33.54
C ALA A 874 -28.51 10.15 -34.56
N ALA A 875 -27.44 10.80 -34.11
CA ALA A 875 -26.35 11.27 -34.96
C ALA A 875 -25.23 10.23 -35.18
N ARG A 876 -25.37 9.00 -34.67
CA ARG A 876 -24.30 7.98 -34.70
C ARG A 876 -23.74 7.69 -36.09
N GLU A 877 -24.61 7.54 -37.08
CA GLU A 877 -24.22 7.23 -38.46
C GLU A 877 -23.41 8.37 -39.08
N GLU A 878 -23.90 9.61 -38.95
CA GLU A 878 -23.20 10.80 -39.40
C GLU A 878 -21.83 10.92 -38.75
N ARG A 879 -21.77 10.69 -37.44
CA ARG A 879 -20.55 10.81 -36.66
C ARG A 879 -19.53 9.71 -36.96
N LEU A 880 -20.00 8.49 -37.20
CA LEU A 880 -19.16 7.38 -37.66
C LEU A 880 -18.52 7.70 -39.03
N ALA A 881 -19.29 8.27 -39.95
CA ALA A 881 -18.76 8.70 -41.25
C ALA A 881 -17.67 9.80 -41.11
N ARG A 882 -17.83 10.72 -40.16
CA ARG A 882 -16.82 11.75 -39.85
C ARG A 882 -15.52 11.17 -39.29
N LEU A 883 -15.61 10.17 -38.40
CA LEU A 883 -14.41 9.42 -37.97
C LEU A 883 -13.73 8.74 -39.16
N TRP A 884 -14.50 8.14 -40.07
CA TRP A 884 -13.95 7.44 -41.23
C TRP A 884 -13.25 8.35 -42.24
N ALA A 885 -13.63 9.63 -42.27
CA ALA A 885 -13.00 10.67 -43.06
C ALA A 885 -11.64 11.14 -42.53
N GLU A 886 -11.18 10.64 -41.37
CA GLU A 886 -9.90 10.99 -40.73
C GLU A 886 -8.93 9.77 -40.67
N PRO A 887 -8.25 9.41 -41.78
CA PRO A 887 -7.40 8.20 -41.86
C PRO A 887 -6.31 8.12 -40.78
N ALA A 888 -5.65 9.24 -40.45
CA ALA A 888 -4.59 9.26 -39.45
C ALA A 888 -5.14 8.93 -38.05
N ARG A 889 -6.31 9.46 -37.69
CA ARG A 889 -6.98 9.17 -36.40
C ARG A 889 -7.51 7.76 -36.32
N ARG A 890 -7.95 7.17 -37.43
CA ARG A 890 -8.29 5.73 -37.49
C ARG A 890 -7.07 4.84 -37.26
N ALA A 891 -5.94 5.17 -37.91
CA ALA A 891 -4.69 4.43 -37.74
C ALA A 891 -4.18 4.53 -36.29
N GLU A 892 -4.32 5.69 -35.66
CA GLU A 892 -4.06 5.89 -34.23
C GLU A 892 -5.02 5.08 -33.36
N LEU A 893 -6.32 5.12 -33.62
CA LEU A 893 -7.33 4.37 -32.85
C LEU A 893 -7.05 2.87 -32.85
N ARG A 894 -6.64 2.32 -34.00
CA ARG A 894 -6.22 0.92 -34.13
C ARG A 894 -4.99 0.60 -33.27
N GLN A 895 -3.96 1.46 -33.31
CA GLN A 895 -2.74 1.28 -32.52
C GLN A 895 -3.00 1.43 -31.02
N VAL A 896 -3.88 2.35 -30.62
CA VAL A 896 -4.30 2.49 -29.22
C VAL A 896 -5.07 1.26 -28.77
N ALA A 897 -6.02 0.75 -29.57
CA ALA A 897 -6.73 -0.48 -29.24
C ALA A 897 -5.78 -1.68 -29.08
N GLU A 898 -4.77 -1.79 -29.95
CA GLU A 898 -3.72 -2.81 -29.86
C GLU A 898 -2.90 -2.69 -28.55
N VAL A 899 -2.43 -1.48 -28.21
CA VAL A 899 -1.68 -1.22 -26.98
C VAL A 899 -2.53 -1.48 -25.73
N LEU A 900 -3.79 -1.04 -25.71
CA LEU A 900 -4.69 -1.24 -24.58
C LEU A 900 -5.06 -2.71 -24.40
N ARG A 901 -5.20 -3.48 -25.49
CA ARG A 901 -5.47 -4.92 -25.45
C ARG A 901 -4.34 -5.66 -24.75
N GLU A 902 -3.09 -5.30 -25.05
CA GLU A 902 -1.91 -5.85 -24.36
C GLU A 902 -1.84 -5.50 -22.87
N ARG A 903 -2.52 -4.44 -22.40
CA ARG A 903 -2.56 -4.04 -20.98
C ARG A 903 -3.66 -4.74 -20.16
N ILE A 904 -4.51 -5.56 -20.77
CA ILE A 904 -5.53 -6.31 -20.03
C ILE A 904 -4.83 -7.33 -19.12
N HIS A 905 -4.94 -7.13 -17.82
CA HIS A 905 -4.34 -7.97 -16.77
C HIS A 905 -5.40 -8.66 -15.90
N ARG A 906 -6.70 -8.42 -16.14
CA ARG A 906 -7.79 -9.06 -15.39
C ARG A 906 -8.69 -9.87 -16.32
N VAL A 907 -9.07 -11.07 -15.86
CA VAL A 907 -10.18 -11.82 -16.45
C VAL A 907 -11.49 -11.12 -16.09
N THR A 908 -12.27 -10.79 -17.12
CA THR A 908 -13.55 -10.10 -16.98
C THR A 908 -14.69 -10.98 -17.47
N ALA A 909 -15.83 -10.95 -16.77
CA ALA A 909 -16.98 -11.80 -17.06
C ALA A 909 -18.18 -10.96 -17.54
N PRO A 910 -18.90 -11.36 -18.60
CA PRO A 910 -20.01 -10.58 -19.14
C PRO A 910 -21.22 -10.55 -18.19
N VAL A 911 -21.78 -9.36 -18.00
CA VAL A 911 -23.06 -9.08 -17.30
C VAL A 911 -23.80 -8.00 -18.10
N GLY A 912 -24.77 -8.43 -18.91
CA GLY A 912 -25.45 -7.54 -19.85
C GLY A 912 -24.48 -7.00 -20.91
N ALA A 913 -24.48 -5.68 -21.12
CA ALA A 913 -23.56 -4.99 -22.03
C ALA A 913 -22.21 -4.63 -21.38
N LEU A 914 -22.00 -5.01 -20.12
CA LEU A 914 -20.80 -4.73 -19.35
C LEU A 914 -20.03 -6.02 -19.08
N ARG A 915 -18.77 -5.89 -18.71
CA ARG A 915 -17.99 -6.96 -18.10
C ARG A 915 -17.59 -6.59 -16.68
N VAL A 916 -17.87 -7.49 -15.75
CA VAL A 916 -17.45 -7.36 -14.35
C VAL A 916 -15.92 -7.33 -14.30
N HIS A 917 -15.40 -6.42 -13.48
CA HIS A 917 -13.99 -6.05 -13.30
C HIS A 917 -13.34 -5.22 -14.41
N ALA A 918 -14.08 -4.85 -15.45
CA ALA A 918 -13.64 -3.86 -16.43
C ALA A 918 -13.93 -2.42 -15.94
N ARG A 919 -13.24 -1.45 -16.54
CA ARG A 919 -13.31 -0.02 -16.20
C ARG A 919 -14.23 0.74 -17.14
N TYR A 920 -15.11 1.54 -16.56
CA TYR A 920 -16.08 2.35 -17.26
C TYR A 920 -16.04 3.77 -16.71
N SER A 921 -15.96 4.75 -17.61
CA SER A 921 -16.41 6.08 -17.32
C SER A 921 -17.89 6.04 -16.93
N ARG A 922 -18.31 7.10 -16.24
CA ARG A 922 -19.71 7.27 -15.85
C ARG A 922 -20.65 7.32 -17.06
N ASN A 923 -20.17 7.83 -18.20
CA ASN A 923 -20.98 7.93 -19.41
C ASN A 923 -21.21 6.55 -20.03
N GLU A 924 -20.16 5.74 -20.12
CA GLU A 924 -20.25 4.36 -20.64
C GLU A 924 -21.15 3.50 -19.75
N ALA A 925 -21.00 3.60 -18.43
CA ALA A 925 -21.86 2.90 -17.48
C ALA A 925 -23.35 3.25 -17.70
N CYS A 926 -23.69 4.54 -17.78
CA CYS A 926 -25.07 4.96 -18.05
C CYS A 926 -25.56 4.53 -19.45
N ALA A 927 -24.70 4.58 -20.46
CA ALA A 927 -25.04 4.15 -21.82
C ALA A 927 -25.31 2.64 -21.88
N ALA A 928 -24.62 1.83 -21.06
CA ALA A 928 -24.87 0.39 -20.92
C ALA A 928 -26.31 0.08 -20.51
N PHE A 929 -26.88 0.93 -19.65
CA PHE A 929 -28.26 0.88 -19.19
C PHE A 929 -29.17 1.84 -19.98
N GLY A 930 -28.81 2.14 -21.23
CA GLY A 930 -29.68 2.80 -22.19
C GLY A 930 -30.02 4.25 -21.95
N MET A 931 -29.24 4.95 -21.13
CA MET A 931 -29.46 6.37 -20.90
C MET A 931 -29.11 7.20 -22.16
N PRO A 932 -30.06 7.95 -22.75
CA PRO A 932 -29.81 8.68 -23.99
C PRO A 932 -29.01 9.98 -23.81
N ASN A 933 -28.91 10.50 -22.59
CA ASN A 933 -28.08 11.67 -22.24
C ASN A 933 -27.37 11.47 -20.89
N PRO A 934 -26.23 10.76 -20.87
CA PRO A 934 -25.46 10.52 -19.64
C PRO A 934 -24.92 11.79 -18.97
N GLY A 935 -24.80 12.90 -19.70
CA GLY A 935 -24.20 14.16 -19.23
C GLY A 935 -25.03 14.88 -18.17
N SER A 936 -26.30 14.51 -18.00
CA SER A 936 -27.22 15.08 -17.01
C SER A 936 -26.96 14.61 -15.56
N LEU A 937 -26.09 13.61 -15.35
CA LEU A 937 -25.87 13.04 -14.02
C LEU A 937 -24.99 13.93 -13.12
N ARG A 938 -25.57 14.39 -12.00
CA ARG A 938 -24.88 15.19 -10.97
C ARG A 938 -24.56 14.42 -9.68
N GLU A 939 -25.28 13.33 -9.41
CA GLU A 939 -25.24 12.60 -8.14
C GLU A 939 -24.44 11.28 -8.23
N GLY A 940 -24.03 10.74 -7.07
CA GLY A 940 -23.28 9.48 -6.97
C GLY A 940 -24.12 8.20 -7.08
N VAL A 941 -25.45 8.33 -7.15
CA VAL A 941 -26.38 7.22 -7.40
C VAL A 941 -27.37 7.61 -8.48
N LYS A 942 -27.78 6.67 -9.32
CA LYS A 942 -28.78 6.89 -10.35
C LYS A 942 -29.78 5.73 -10.42
N TRP A 943 -31.06 6.04 -10.25
CA TRP A 943 -32.16 5.17 -10.63
C TRP A 943 -32.48 5.32 -12.12
N LEU A 944 -32.56 4.20 -12.84
CA LEU A 944 -32.97 4.10 -14.24
C LEU A 944 -34.24 3.24 -14.33
N GLU A 945 -35.39 3.92 -14.36
CA GLU A 945 -36.70 3.29 -14.32
C GLU A 945 -36.96 2.34 -15.51
N SER A 946 -36.47 2.69 -16.71
CA SER A 946 -36.62 1.88 -17.92
C SER A 946 -35.92 0.52 -17.84
N GLU A 947 -34.84 0.43 -17.07
CA GLU A 947 -34.04 -0.79 -16.89
C GLU A 947 -34.24 -1.40 -15.50
N GLN A 948 -35.08 -0.80 -14.66
CA GLN A 948 -35.27 -1.16 -13.24
C GLN A 948 -33.93 -1.31 -12.49
N ALA A 949 -32.97 -0.41 -12.74
CA ALA A 949 -31.61 -0.53 -12.23
C ALA A 949 -31.15 0.70 -11.42
N ASP A 950 -30.55 0.46 -10.26
CA ASP A 950 -29.83 1.46 -9.47
C ASP A 950 -28.31 1.35 -9.73
N LEU A 951 -27.67 2.43 -10.19
CA LEU A 951 -26.23 2.51 -10.46
C LEU A 951 -25.53 3.29 -9.35
N PHE A 952 -24.60 2.66 -8.64
CA PHE A 952 -23.87 3.26 -7.51
C PHE A 952 -22.44 3.59 -7.95
N PHE A 953 -22.07 4.86 -7.95
CA PHE A 953 -20.73 5.36 -8.26
C PHE A 953 -19.99 5.76 -6.98
N VAL A 954 -19.14 4.87 -6.49
CA VAL A 954 -18.39 5.04 -5.24
C VAL A 954 -16.97 5.49 -5.53
N THR A 955 -16.54 6.57 -4.86
CA THR A 955 -15.14 7.00 -4.81
C THR A 955 -14.64 6.76 -3.40
N LEU A 956 -13.64 5.89 -3.23
CA LEU A 956 -13.18 5.47 -1.91
C LEU A 956 -12.44 6.60 -1.17
N VAL A 957 -11.61 7.38 -1.87
CA VAL A 957 -10.90 8.54 -1.32
C VAL A 957 -11.63 9.84 -1.71
N LYS A 958 -12.33 10.44 -0.75
CA LYS A 958 -13.22 11.61 -0.98
C LYS A 958 -12.49 12.97 -0.93
N SER A 959 -11.32 13.10 -0.28
CA SER A 959 -10.53 14.34 -0.22
C SER A 959 -9.03 14.09 -0.06
N GLU A 960 -8.19 14.78 -0.83
CA GLU A 960 -6.72 14.72 -0.71
C GLU A 960 -6.12 15.83 0.19
N GLN A 961 -6.86 16.91 0.44
CA GLN A 961 -6.27 18.09 1.10
C GLN A 961 -6.14 17.96 2.62
N HIS A 962 -6.99 17.15 3.28
CA HIS A 962 -6.90 16.85 4.72
C HIS A 962 -7.51 15.46 5.01
N TYR A 963 -6.87 14.69 5.89
CA TYR A 963 -7.44 13.47 6.46
C TYR A 963 -8.70 13.85 7.26
N SER A 964 -9.88 13.41 6.80
CA SER A 964 -11.15 13.58 7.51
C SER A 964 -11.58 12.24 8.09
N PRO A 965 -11.42 12.01 9.41
CA PRO A 965 -11.76 10.73 10.05
C PRO A 965 -13.23 10.35 9.88
N THR A 966 -14.12 11.33 9.73
CA THR A 966 -15.58 11.12 9.70
C THR A 966 -16.10 10.62 8.36
N THR A 967 -15.39 10.88 7.24
CA THR A 967 -15.85 10.52 5.89
C THR A 967 -15.16 9.28 5.32
N MET A 968 -14.09 8.80 5.95
CA MET A 968 -13.24 7.72 5.46
C MET A 968 -13.89 6.32 5.59
N TYR A 969 -14.74 6.10 6.60
CA TYR A 969 -15.27 4.76 6.93
C TYR A 969 -16.66 4.42 6.36
N ALA A 970 -17.24 5.31 5.54
CA ALA A 970 -18.61 5.16 5.07
C ALA A 970 -18.75 4.02 4.04
N ASP A 971 -17.86 3.99 3.04
CA ASP A 971 -17.90 3.04 1.92
C ASP A 971 -16.66 2.14 1.95
N ARG A 972 -16.84 0.83 2.16
CA ARG A 972 -15.71 -0.11 2.34
C ARG A 972 -16.03 -1.55 1.99
N ALA A 973 -15.01 -2.32 1.62
CA ALA A 973 -15.13 -3.77 1.51
C ALA A 973 -14.96 -4.44 2.90
N ILE A 974 -15.93 -5.25 3.30
CA ILE A 974 -15.88 -6.07 4.53
C ILE A 974 -15.16 -7.39 4.21
N THR A 975 -15.56 -8.04 3.13
CA THR A 975 -14.91 -9.23 2.55
C THR A 975 -14.83 -9.06 1.04
N GLU A 976 -14.24 -10.03 0.34
CA GLU A 976 -14.25 -10.04 -1.13
C GLU A 976 -15.67 -9.98 -1.72
N ARG A 977 -16.71 -10.36 -0.97
CA ARG A 977 -18.12 -10.34 -1.43
C ARG A 977 -19.02 -9.38 -0.68
N LEU A 978 -18.64 -8.90 0.49
CA LEU A 978 -19.48 -8.01 1.29
C LEU A 978 -18.97 -6.58 1.21
N PHE A 979 -19.83 -5.66 0.79
CA PHE A 979 -19.51 -4.24 0.64
C PHE A 979 -20.45 -3.39 1.51
N GLN A 980 -19.89 -2.51 2.33
CA GLN A 980 -20.63 -1.51 3.09
C GLN A 980 -20.72 -0.22 2.26
N TRP A 981 -21.92 0.33 2.14
CA TRP A 981 -22.20 1.58 1.44
C TRP A 981 -23.10 2.47 2.29
N GLU A 982 -22.86 3.78 2.28
CA GLU A 982 -23.70 4.75 2.98
C GLU A 982 -24.55 5.57 1.98
N SER A 983 -25.85 5.71 2.28
CA SER A 983 -26.76 6.48 1.45
C SER A 983 -26.56 7.99 1.56
N GLN A 984 -27.24 8.75 0.71
CA GLN A 984 -27.33 10.20 0.85
C GLN A 984 -27.91 10.56 2.22
N SER A 985 -27.45 11.68 2.81
CA SER A 985 -27.72 12.09 4.21
C SER A 985 -29.21 12.17 4.58
N THR A 986 -30.10 12.38 3.60
CA THR A 986 -31.55 12.50 3.80
C THR A 986 -32.34 11.22 3.53
N THR A 987 -31.72 10.20 2.92
CA THR A 987 -32.39 8.94 2.59
C THR A 987 -32.61 8.14 3.87
N SER A 988 -33.86 7.77 4.14
CA SER A 988 -34.29 6.95 5.29
C SER A 988 -34.77 5.56 4.84
N ALA A 989 -34.75 4.58 5.74
CA ALA A 989 -35.27 3.24 5.51
C ALA A 989 -36.75 3.28 5.09
N ALA A 990 -37.54 4.18 5.68
CA ALA A 990 -38.95 4.40 5.33
C ALA A 990 -39.17 5.17 4.01
N SER A 991 -38.14 5.84 3.46
CA SER A 991 -38.29 6.59 2.20
C SER A 991 -38.51 5.66 1.00
N ALA A 992 -39.14 6.16 -0.06
CA ALA A 992 -39.35 5.39 -1.30
C ALA A 992 -38.03 4.82 -1.87
N THR A 993 -36.95 5.60 -1.80
CA THR A 993 -35.60 5.16 -2.21
C THR A 993 -35.05 4.07 -1.29
N GLY A 994 -35.17 4.24 0.04
CA GLY A 994 -34.71 3.24 1.01
C GLY A 994 -35.47 1.91 0.87
N GLN A 995 -36.80 1.97 0.72
CA GLN A 995 -37.64 0.80 0.47
C GLN A 995 -37.29 0.11 -0.84
N ARG A 996 -36.93 0.85 -1.90
CA ARG A 996 -36.44 0.26 -3.15
C ARG A 996 -35.14 -0.50 -2.94
N TYR A 997 -34.20 0.02 -2.16
CA TYR A 997 -32.94 -0.67 -1.87
C TYR A 997 -33.16 -1.95 -1.04
N VAL A 998 -33.97 -1.88 0.02
CA VAL A 998 -34.23 -3.03 0.90
C VAL A 998 -34.98 -4.15 0.17
N ASN A 999 -35.96 -3.79 -0.65
CA ASN A 999 -36.86 -4.74 -1.30
C ASN A 999 -36.55 -4.97 -2.78
N HIS A 1000 -35.34 -4.58 -3.25
CA HIS A 1000 -34.99 -4.55 -4.67
C HIS A 1000 -35.28 -5.89 -5.38
N ALA A 1001 -34.91 -7.02 -4.76
CA ALA A 1001 -35.12 -8.35 -5.32
C ALA A 1001 -36.60 -8.69 -5.52
N SER A 1002 -37.46 -8.34 -4.55
CA SER A 1002 -38.92 -8.55 -4.68
C SER A 1002 -39.59 -7.59 -5.67
N LEU A 1003 -39.00 -6.41 -5.87
CA LEU A 1003 -39.47 -5.41 -6.83
C LEU A 1003 -38.95 -5.69 -8.25
N GLY A 1004 -38.08 -6.70 -8.42
CA GLY A 1004 -37.46 -7.03 -9.71
C GLY A 1004 -36.38 -6.03 -10.15
N SER A 1005 -35.89 -5.17 -9.25
CA SER A 1005 -34.84 -4.21 -9.55
C SER A 1005 -33.44 -4.72 -9.21
N THR A 1006 -32.46 -4.30 -10.01
CA THR A 1006 -31.05 -4.65 -9.81
C THR A 1006 -30.26 -3.46 -9.28
N VAL A 1007 -29.21 -3.74 -8.51
CA VAL A 1007 -28.32 -2.71 -7.95
C VAL A 1007 -26.90 -3.03 -8.39
N HIS A 1008 -26.19 -2.05 -8.95
CA HIS A 1008 -24.91 -2.23 -9.61
C HIS A 1008 -23.84 -1.32 -9.01
N LEU A 1009 -22.68 -1.88 -8.67
CA LEU A 1009 -21.60 -1.16 -8.01
C LEU A 1009 -20.46 -0.80 -8.99
N PHE A 1010 -20.13 0.48 -9.05
CA PHE A 1010 -18.98 1.03 -9.77
C PHE A 1010 -18.06 1.72 -8.77
N VAL A 1011 -16.81 1.27 -8.65
CA VAL A 1011 -15.86 1.74 -7.63
C VAL A 1011 -14.63 2.34 -8.28
N ARG A 1012 -14.14 3.44 -7.74
CA ARG A 1012 -12.81 3.98 -8.04
C ARG A 1012 -12.12 4.44 -6.77
N GLU A 1013 -10.80 4.55 -6.80
CA GLU A 1013 -10.02 5.01 -5.65
C GLU A 1013 -10.11 6.53 -5.49
N THR A 1014 -9.68 7.30 -6.49
CA THR A 1014 -9.63 8.78 -6.45
C THR A 1014 -10.41 9.42 -7.60
N ARG A 1015 -10.81 10.68 -7.39
CA ARG A 1015 -11.43 11.55 -8.41
C ARG A 1015 -10.41 12.46 -9.12
N VAL A 1016 -9.18 12.54 -8.63
CA VAL A 1016 -8.21 13.52 -9.13
C VAL A 1016 -7.77 13.16 -10.55
N PRO A 1017 -7.98 14.07 -11.51
CA PRO A 1017 -7.60 13.83 -12.89
C PRO A 1017 -6.08 13.91 -13.09
N ASP A 1018 -5.52 13.04 -13.93
CA ASP A 1018 -4.16 13.21 -14.42
C ASP A 1018 -4.13 14.24 -15.56
N ARG A 1019 -4.04 15.52 -15.19
CA ARG A 1019 -4.03 16.67 -16.11
C ARG A 1019 -5.18 16.61 -17.13
N ASP A 1020 -4.86 16.45 -18.42
CA ASP A 1020 -5.80 16.52 -19.54
C ASP A 1020 -6.54 15.19 -19.80
N LEU A 1021 -6.20 14.10 -19.09
CA LEU A 1021 -6.81 12.77 -19.28
C LEU A 1021 -8.19 12.62 -18.62
N GLY A 1022 -8.61 13.61 -17.81
CA GLY A 1022 -9.89 13.57 -17.12
C GLY A 1022 -9.86 12.71 -15.85
N ALA A 1023 -11.02 12.58 -15.20
CA ALA A 1023 -11.13 11.84 -13.94
C ALA A 1023 -11.01 10.33 -14.19
N PRO A 1024 -10.38 9.56 -13.27
CA PRO A 1024 -10.26 8.12 -13.39
C PRO A 1024 -11.61 7.41 -13.57
N ALA A 1025 -11.62 6.39 -14.42
CA ALA A 1025 -12.76 5.51 -14.66
C ALA A 1025 -13.07 4.64 -13.42
N TYR A 1026 -14.30 4.12 -13.37
CA TYR A 1026 -14.77 3.23 -12.31
C TYR A 1026 -14.63 1.77 -12.73
N LEU A 1027 -14.13 0.92 -11.85
CA LEU A 1027 -14.20 -0.52 -12.01
C LEU A 1027 -15.60 -1.00 -11.67
N TYR A 1028 -16.22 -1.78 -12.56
CA TYR A 1028 -17.54 -2.36 -12.35
C TYR A 1028 -17.44 -3.65 -11.51
N ALA A 1029 -17.83 -3.57 -10.23
CA ALA A 1029 -17.76 -4.69 -9.28
C ALA A 1029 -18.90 -5.72 -9.45
N GLY A 1030 -19.88 -5.41 -10.30
CA GLY A 1030 -21.00 -6.30 -10.59
C GLY A 1030 -22.29 -5.96 -9.85
N PRO A 1031 -23.33 -6.79 -10.04
CA PRO A 1031 -24.60 -6.65 -9.34
C PRO A 1031 -24.48 -7.08 -7.87
N MET A 1032 -25.30 -6.47 -7.02
CA MET A 1032 -25.32 -6.71 -5.59
C MET A 1032 -26.72 -6.94 -5.03
N THR A 1033 -26.78 -7.67 -3.92
CA THR A 1033 -28.01 -8.03 -3.20
C THR A 1033 -27.99 -7.49 -1.78
N TYR A 1034 -29.11 -6.91 -1.34
CA TYR A 1034 -29.26 -6.37 0.01
C TYR A 1034 -29.10 -7.47 1.08
N ARG A 1035 -28.37 -7.17 2.16
CA ARG A 1035 -28.25 -8.06 3.33
C ARG A 1035 -28.82 -7.48 4.62
N ARG A 1036 -28.35 -6.29 5.01
CA ARG A 1036 -28.78 -5.58 6.21
C ARG A 1036 -28.43 -4.11 6.12
N HIS A 1037 -29.05 -3.28 6.96
CA HIS A 1037 -28.60 -1.91 7.17
C HIS A 1037 -28.58 -1.54 8.66
N THR A 1038 -27.93 -0.43 8.97
CA THR A 1038 -27.94 0.26 10.26
C THR A 1038 -28.01 1.75 10.02
N GLY A 1039 -28.60 2.51 10.95
CA GLY A 1039 -28.83 3.94 10.74
C GLY A 1039 -30.00 4.20 9.79
N ASP A 1040 -30.57 5.39 9.89
CA ASP A 1040 -31.72 5.80 9.06
C ASP A 1040 -31.36 6.97 8.15
N ARG A 1041 -30.87 8.09 8.68
CA ARG A 1041 -30.46 9.27 7.88
C ARG A 1041 -28.99 9.63 8.12
N PRO A 1042 -28.03 9.08 7.36
CA PRO A 1042 -28.19 8.13 6.24
C PRO A 1042 -28.31 6.66 6.67
N MET A 1043 -28.76 5.81 5.74
CA MET A 1043 -28.70 4.35 5.85
C MET A 1043 -27.29 3.85 5.53
N ARG A 1044 -26.69 3.06 6.44
CA ARG A 1044 -25.49 2.27 6.17
C ARG A 1044 -25.88 0.84 5.80
N ILE A 1045 -25.78 0.49 4.53
CA ILE A 1045 -26.23 -0.78 3.96
C ILE A 1045 -25.05 -1.71 3.71
N VAL A 1046 -25.20 -2.99 4.09
CA VAL A 1046 -24.30 -4.07 3.69
C VAL A 1046 -24.91 -4.80 2.51
N TRP A 1047 -24.18 -4.79 1.40
CA TRP A 1047 -24.50 -5.45 0.14
C TRP A 1047 -23.63 -6.70 -0.03
N GLU A 1048 -24.19 -7.73 -0.68
CA GLU A 1048 -23.43 -8.89 -1.15
C GLU A 1048 -23.29 -8.85 -2.67
N LEU A 1049 -22.04 -8.85 -3.13
CA LEU A 1049 -21.67 -8.90 -4.55
C LEU A 1049 -21.82 -10.31 -5.09
N ALA A 1050 -22.40 -10.43 -6.29
CA ALA A 1050 -22.50 -11.70 -7.00
C ALA A 1050 -21.12 -12.27 -7.40
N HIS A 1051 -20.17 -11.37 -7.67
CA HIS A 1051 -18.79 -11.70 -8.03
C HIS A 1051 -17.83 -11.19 -6.94
N PRO A 1052 -16.81 -11.97 -6.54
CA PRO A 1052 -15.82 -11.50 -5.59
C PRO A 1052 -15.00 -10.37 -6.19
N LEU A 1053 -14.73 -9.33 -5.40
CA LEU A 1053 -13.86 -8.23 -5.78
C LEU A 1053 -12.46 -8.75 -6.16
N PRO A 1054 -11.83 -8.17 -7.19
CA PRO A 1054 -10.42 -8.40 -7.48
C PRO A 1054 -9.55 -8.10 -6.27
N ALA A 1055 -8.46 -8.86 -6.10
CA ALA A 1055 -7.61 -8.78 -4.90
C ALA A 1055 -7.02 -7.37 -4.67
N ASP A 1056 -6.64 -6.68 -5.74
CA ASP A 1056 -6.14 -5.31 -5.72
C ASP A 1056 -7.22 -4.30 -5.27
N LEU A 1057 -8.43 -4.39 -5.83
CA LEU A 1057 -9.54 -3.53 -5.42
C LEU A 1057 -10.03 -3.85 -4.01
N TYR A 1058 -10.05 -5.12 -3.61
CA TYR A 1058 -10.39 -5.52 -2.25
C TYR A 1058 -9.38 -4.95 -1.25
N ALA A 1059 -8.08 -5.02 -1.55
CA ALA A 1059 -7.05 -4.44 -0.72
C ALA A 1059 -7.21 -2.92 -0.59
N ALA A 1060 -7.47 -2.20 -1.68
CA ALA A 1060 -7.72 -0.75 -1.66
C ALA A 1060 -8.99 -0.38 -0.86
N ALA A 1061 -10.10 -1.09 -1.11
CA ALA A 1061 -11.38 -0.86 -0.44
C ALA A 1061 -11.41 -1.31 1.03
N ARG A 1062 -10.48 -2.17 1.45
CA ARG A 1062 -10.29 -2.59 2.85
C ARG A 1062 -9.33 -1.69 3.61
N ALA A 1063 -8.24 -1.25 2.99
CA ALA A 1063 -7.22 -0.39 3.59
C ALA A 1063 -7.76 0.95 4.11
N ILE A 1064 -8.82 1.46 3.49
CA ILE A 1064 -9.46 2.71 3.91
C ILE A 1064 -10.28 2.51 5.20
N ALA A 1065 -10.53 1.26 5.59
CA ALA A 1065 -11.31 0.88 6.75
C ALA A 1065 -10.50 0.30 7.91
N ALA A 1066 -9.19 0.11 7.73
CA ALA A 1066 -8.28 -0.58 8.65
C ALA A 1066 -6.98 0.21 8.77
#